data_AF-A0A455SY19-F1
#
_entry.id   AF-A0A455SY19-F1
#
_cell.length_a   1.000
_cell.length_b   1.000
_cell.length_c   1.000
_cell.angle_alpha   90.00
_cell.angle_beta   90.00
_cell.angle_gamma   90.00
#
_symmetry.space_group_name_H-M   'P 1'
#
loop_
_entity.id
_entity.type
_entity.pdbx_description
1 polymer ?
#
loop_
_entity_poly.entity_id
_entity_poly.type
_entity_poly.pdbx_seq_one_letter_code
_entity_poly.pdbx_strand_id
1 'polypeptide(L)'
;MSVLELFESMEYGPAPEAAEPALQWLAQRQPFDLFINNRRVKPASGQYLETMNPATGKVLAKVAAGNAADVDAAVAAARRAFPGWSKTPGHVRARYLYAIARHIQKHARLLAVLETLDNGKPIRETRDIDIPLVARHFYYHAGWAQLMESELAGYEPLGVVGQIIPWNFPLLMLAWKVAPALAMGNTVVLKPARYTPLTALKFAEIVEEVGLPPGVVNIVTGEAGQVGEALVRHPDVNKIAFTGSTEVGRAIRRATAGSGKRLSLELGGKSPFVVFDDADLDSVVEGVVDAIWFNQGQVCCAGSRLLVQENIAERLIAKVQARMEKLRVGDPLDKAVDIGAIVSEAQLREIQRLVERGVEEGAQLWQPASAACPREGYFFPPTLFTNVAPAMTIAQVEIFGPVLVTMTFRTPDEAVTLANNTRYGLAASVWSENINLALDVAARLQAGTVWINATNLFDAACGFGGYRESGFGREGGKEGLYEYVRPRWEGAAARSGRRRGLAETSAGGESKAHSGNGHAEHGSNGVVLAGSEVFADLAGRIPPIDRTPKLFIGGKQVRPDSGYSLPVRDPQGMIIGQVGAGNRKDIRNAVEAAHAARARREASAHQRAQVLFYIAENLAAREQEFALRLVQQTGRTYADAAAEVQTAIARLFSYAAWCDKFEGSIHRPPLRGMVLAVREPVGVIGIACPDEFPLLGFLSLVAPALAMGNTLVVIPSPQAPLSATDCYQVFETSDVPAGAVNIVTGEREPLIQVLAEHEDVEAVWYFGSAEGSKRVELAAASNMKRTWVNYGHLRDWLDPVQGEGEEFLREATQVKNIWVPYGE
;
A
#
# COMPACT_ATOMS: atom_id res chain seq x y z
N MET A 1 41.78 -24.68 -28.11
CA MET A 1 42.80 -23.63 -28.20
C MET A 1 44.07 -24.09 -27.54
N SER A 2 45.23 -23.76 -28.10
CA SER A 2 46.51 -23.91 -27.43
C SER A 2 46.68 -22.85 -26.33
N VAL A 3 47.60 -23.06 -25.38
CA VAL A 3 47.92 -22.06 -24.34
C VAL A 3 48.41 -20.75 -24.97
N LEU A 4 49.13 -20.81 -26.10
CA LEU A 4 49.58 -19.64 -26.85
C LEU A 4 48.39 -18.84 -27.40
N GLU A 5 47.41 -19.51 -28.00
CA GLU A 5 46.18 -18.87 -28.52
C GLU A 5 45.36 -18.20 -27.43
N LEU A 6 45.29 -18.77 -26.22
CA LEU A 6 44.61 -18.17 -25.06
C LEU A 6 45.36 -16.94 -24.50
N PHE A 7 46.70 -16.96 -24.53
CA PHE A 7 47.51 -15.81 -24.15
C PHE A 7 47.48 -14.69 -25.19
N GLU A 8 47.32 -15.03 -26.48
CA GLU A 8 47.18 -14.06 -27.57
C GLU A 8 45.76 -13.46 -27.62
N SER A 9 44.72 -14.27 -27.41
CA SER A 9 43.32 -13.79 -27.40
C SER A 9 42.94 -13.08 -26.10
N MET A 10 43.63 -13.41 -24.98
CA MET A 10 43.27 -12.98 -23.63
C MET A 10 41.79 -13.29 -23.29
N GLU A 11 41.20 -14.30 -23.95
CA GLU A 11 39.82 -14.70 -23.68
C GLU A 11 39.71 -15.32 -22.29
N TYR A 12 38.81 -14.77 -21.47
CA TYR A 12 38.51 -15.30 -20.16
C TYR A 12 37.81 -16.65 -20.30
N GLY A 13 38.42 -17.71 -19.74
CA GLY A 13 37.75 -19.01 -19.58
C GLY A 13 36.58 -18.93 -18.59
N PRO A 14 35.62 -19.88 -18.65
CA PRO A 14 34.47 -19.88 -17.75
C PRO A 14 34.89 -20.10 -16.29
N ALA A 15 34.19 -19.44 -15.36
CA ALA A 15 34.45 -19.54 -13.92
C ALA A 15 33.19 -19.93 -13.12
N PRO A 16 32.61 -21.13 -13.37
CA PRO A 16 31.39 -21.55 -12.71
C PRO A 16 31.56 -21.73 -11.20
N GLU A 17 30.54 -21.37 -10.43
CA GLU A 17 30.40 -21.82 -9.04
C GLU A 17 30.03 -23.31 -8.97
N ALA A 18 30.54 -23.98 -7.94
CA ALA A 18 30.31 -25.40 -7.71
C ALA A 18 28.83 -25.66 -7.35
N ALA A 19 28.14 -26.41 -8.20
CA ALA A 19 26.73 -26.77 -8.00
C ALA A 19 26.54 -27.99 -7.10
N GLU A 20 27.58 -28.78 -6.86
CA GLU A 20 27.52 -30.09 -6.21
C GLU A 20 26.84 -30.05 -4.84
N PRO A 21 27.09 -29.08 -3.93
CA PRO A 21 26.40 -29.05 -2.65
C PRO A 21 24.89 -28.84 -2.77
N ALA A 22 24.45 -28.01 -3.73
CA ALA A 22 23.04 -27.77 -4.00
C ALA A 22 22.38 -29.01 -4.63
N LEU A 23 23.05 -29.62 -5.62
CA LEU A 23 22.57 -30.84 -6.27
C LEU A 23 22.51 -32.04 -5.30
N GLN A 24 23.49 -32.19 -4.41
CA GLN A 24 23.47 -33.19 -3.33
C GLN A 24 22.34 -32.94 -2.34
N TRP A 25 22.11 -31.67 -1.96
CA TRP A 25 20.98 -31.31 -1.12
C TRP A 25 19.66 -31.70 -1.79
N LEU A 26 19.47 -31.35 -3.07
CA LEU A 26 18.29 -31.76 -3.84
C LEU A 26 18.13 -33.28 -3.86
N ALA A 27 19.18 -34.03 -4.19
CA ALA A 27 19.15 -35.50 -4.27
C ALA A 27 18.74 -36.17 -2.96
N GLN A 28 19.16 -35.63 -1.82
CA GLN A 28 18.88 -36.19 -0.50
C GLN A 28 17.46 -35.87 0.03
N ARG A 29 16.80 -34.82 -0.48
CA ARG A 29 15.49 -34.36 0.03
C ARG A 29 14.30 -34.67 -0.86
N GLN A 30 14.53 -35.00 -2.13
CA GLN A 30 13.45 -35.19 -3.08
C GLN A 30 12.69 -36.52 -2.87
N PRO A 31 11.35 -36.56 -3.10
CA PRO A 31 10.50 -35.42 -3.47
C PRO A 31 10.30 -34.45 -2.29
N PHE A 32 10.16 -33.16 -2.59
CA PHE A 32 9.94 -32.13 -1.58
C PHE A 32 8.48 -32.06 -1.17
N ASP A 33 8.23 -32.38 0.09
CA ASP A 33 6.94 -32.25 0.75
C ASP A 33 6.66 -30.80 1.19
N LEU A 34 5.41 -30.53 1.59
CA LEU A 34 5.00 -29.26 2.20
C LEU A 34 5.66 -29.10 3.57
N PHE A 35 5.81 -27.87 4.05
CA PHE A 35 6.28 -27.60 5.41
C PHE A 35 5.15 -27.05 6.27
N ILE A 36 4.58 -27.91 7.13
CA ILE A 36 3.45 -27.54 7.98
C ILE A 36 3.77 -27.96 9.41
N ASN A 37 3.64 -27.03 10.35
CA ASN A 37 3.84 -27.30 11.78
C ASN A 37 5.22 -27.92 12.12
N ASN A 38 6.30 -27.39 11.53
CA ASN A 38 7.67 -27.93 11.62
C ASN A 38 7.80 -29.40 11.17
N ARG A 39 6.97 -29.84 10.22
CA ARG A 39 7.04 -31.19 9.67
C ARG A 39 6.95 -31.14 8.17
N ARG A 40 7.62 -32.11 7.54
CA ARG A 40 7.41 -32.46 6.14
C ARG A 40 6.09 -33.20 6.00
N VAL A 41 5.18 -32.67 5.20
CA VAL A 41 3.83 -33.19 5.01
C VAL A 41 3.59 -33.42 3.52
N LYS A 42 3.26 -34.65 3.14
CA LYS A 42 2.88 -34.99 1.77
C LYS A 42 1.64 -34.20 1.36
N PRO A 43 1.52 -33.78 0.10
CA PRO A 43 0.34 -33.07 -0.38
C PRO A 43 -0.89 -33.97 -0.26
N ALA A 44 -2.01 -33.42 0.17
CA ALA A 44 -3.27 -34.16 0.30
C ALA A 44 -3.74 -34.78 -1.02
N SER A 45 -3.39 -34.15 -2.15
CA SER A 45 -3.64 -34.66 -3.51
C SER A 45 -2.77 -35.86 -3.90
N GLY A 46 -1.64 -36.09 -3.21
CA GLY A 46 -0.58 -37.00 -3.61
C GLY A 46 0.20 -36.56 -4.86
N GLN A 47 -0.09 -35.38 -5.42
CA GLN A 47 0.51 -34.87 -6.65
C GLN A 47 1.77 -34.05 -6.38
N TYR A 48 2.73 -34.13 -7.29
CA TYR A 48 3.95 -33.34 -7.26
C TYR A 48 4.16 -32.69 -8.64
N LEU A 49 4.66 -31.45 -8.64
CA LEU A 49 5.05 -30.69 -9.82
C LEU A 49 6.57 -30.77 -10.00
N GLU A 50 7.02 -30.69 -11.25
CA GLU A 50 8.44 -30.57 -11.55
C GLU A 50 8.84 -29.09 -11.48
N THR A 51 9.93 -28.79 -10.77
CA THR A 51 10.65 -27.52 -10.92
C THR A 51 11.87 -27.75 -11.80
N MET A 52 12.16 -26.79 -12.67
CA MET A 52 13.14 -26.91 -13.75
C MET A 52 14.21 -25.85 -13.62
N ASN A 53 15.43 -26.17 -14.05
CA ASN A 53 16.47 -25.18 -14.23
C ASN A 53 16.27 -24.47 -15.58
N PRO A 54 15.94 -23.17 -15.61
CA PRO A 54 15.62 -22.47 -16.86
C PRO A 54 16.82 -22.32 -17.81
N ALA A 55 18.06 -22.39 -17.31
CA ALA A 55 19.25 -22.31 -18.14
C ALA A 55 19.55 -23.61 -18.91
N THR A 56 18.99 -24.74 -18.46
CA THR A 56 19.25 -26.05 -19.08
C THR A 56 17.98 -26.79 -19.52
N GLY A 57 16.80 -26.35 -19.08
CA GLY A 57 15.54 -27.05 -19.28
C GLY A 57 15.42 -28.38 -18.51
N LYS A 58 16.39 -28.73 -17.66
CA LYS A 58 16.41 -29.99 -16.90
C LYS A 58 15.59 -29.86 -15.62
N VAL A 59 14.92 -30.95 -15.25
CA VAL A 59 14.21 -31.03 -13.96
C VAL A 59 15.21 -31.02 -12.81
N LEU A 60 15.01 -30.11 -11.84
CA LEU A 60 15.80 -30.02 -10.61
C LEU A 60 15.25 -30.94 -9.52
N ALA A 61 13.93 -30.91 -9.32
CA ALA A 61 13.26 -31.71 -8.29
C ALA A 61 11.75 -31.82 -8.54
N LYS A 62 11.12 -32.75 -7.82
CA LYS A 62 9.66 -32.83 -7.66
C LYS A 62 9.25 -32.15 -6.36
N VAL A 63 8.25 -31.27 -6.42
CA VAL A 63 7.77 -30.45 -5.31
C VAL A 63 6.27 -30.64 -5.14
N ALA A 64 5.81 -30.77 -3.89
CA ALA A 64 4.41 -31.04 -3.57
C ALA A 64 3.45 -30.03 -4.23
N ALA A 65 2.41 -30.55 -4.86
CA ALA A 65 1.31 -29.78 -5.45
C ALA A 65 0.19 -29.64 -4.40
N GLY A 66 0.35 -28.68 -3.50
CA GLY A 66 -0.63 -28.42 -2.46
C GLY A 66 -1.97 -27.96 -3.03
N ASN A 67 -3.04 -28.17 -2.26
CA ASN A 67 -4.39 -27.75 -2.59
C ASN A 67 -5.08 -27.03 -1.41
N ALA A 68 -6.39 -26.82 -1.50
CA ALA A 68 -7.16 -26.17 -0.43
C ALA A 68 -7.08 -26.90 0.92
N ALA A 69 -7.09 -28.24 0.95
CA ALA A 69 -6.99 -29.01 2.19
C ALA A 69 -5.62 -28.84 2.87
N ASP A 70 -4.56 -28.71 2.07
CA ASP A 70 -3.22 -28.42 2.58
C ASP A 70 -3.12 -27.00 3.15
N VAL A 71 -3.78 -26.03 2.50
CA VAL A 71 -3.91 -24.65 3.01
C VAL A 71 -4.67 -24.64 4.33
N ASP A 72 -5.80 -25.34 4.43
CA ASP A 72 -6.58 -25.44 5.67
C ASP A 72 -5.71 -26.02 6.81
N ALA A 73 -4.94 -27.07 6.54
CA ALA A 73 -4.03 -27.66 7.51
C ALA A 73 -2.93 -26.68 7.96
N ALA A 74 -2.35 -25.92 7.02
CA ALA A 74 -1.33 -24.92 7.29
C ALA A 74 -1.88 -23.73 8.09
N VAL A 75 -3.05 -23.21 7.72
CA VAL A 75 -3.72 -22.12 8.46
C VAL A 75 -4.14 -22.58 9.85
N ALA A 76 -4.65 -23.81 9.99
CA ALA A 76 -4.96 -24.37 11.30
C ALA A 76 -3.72 -24.50 12.19
N ALA A 77 -2.56 -24.87 11.63
CA ALA A 77 -1.30 -24.89 12.36
C ALA A 77 -0.85 -23.49 12.80
N ALA A 78 -0.88 -22.51 11.89
CA ALA A 78 -0.58 -21.11 12.19
C ALA A 78 -1.50 -20.56 13.30
N ARG A 79 -2.80 -20.82 13.19
CA ARG A 79 -3.80 -20.37 14.17
C ARG A 79 -3.57 -20.97 15.55
N ARG A 80 -3.18 -22.24 15.64
CA ARG A 80 -2.83 -22.89 16.93
C ARG A 80 -1.56 -22.30 17.55
N ALA A 81 -0.57 -21.94 16.73
CA ALA A 81 0.70 -21.37 17.20
C ALA A 81 0.56 -19.90 17.64
N PHE A 82 -0.37 -19.15 17.03
CA PHE A 82 -0.50 -17.70 17.21
C PHE A 82 -0.64 -17.23 18.67
N PRO A 83 -1.51 -17.79 19.53
CA PRO A 83 -1.63 -17.34 20.92
C PRO A 83 -0.34 -17.49 21.74
N GLY A 84 0.48 -18.50 21.44
CA GLY A 84 1.78 -18.70 22.08
C GLY A 84 2.84 -17.75 21.53
N TRP A 85 2.90 -17.60 20.20
CA TRP A 85 3.89 -16.75 19.54
C TRP A 85 3.67 -15.26 19.81
N SER A 86 2.43 -14.78 19.72
CA SER A 86 2.08 -13.37 19.99
C SER A 86 2.38 -12.91 21.42
N LYS A 87 2.35 -13.84 22.39
CA LYS A 87 2.70 -13.58 23.80
C LYS A 87 4.16 -13.87 24.13
N THR A 88 4.91 -14.44 23.20
CA THR A 88 6.35 -14.66 23.38
C THR A 88 7.02 -13.29 23.53
N PRO A 89 7.80 -13.02 24.59
CA PRO A 89 8.40 -11.69 24.81
C PRO A 89 9.20 -11.21 23.60
N GLY A 90 9.18 -9.90 23.33
CA GLY A 90 9.85 -9.31 22.15
C GLY A 90 11.31 -9.76 21.99
N HIS A 91 12.07 -9.80 23.10
CA HIS A 91 13.47 -10.25 23.11
C HIS A 91 13.67 -11.72 22.72
N VAL A 92 12.70 -12.59 23.01
CA VAL A 92 12.75 -14.00 22.60
C VAL A 92 12.47 -14.12 21.10
N ARG A 93 11.48 -13.39 20.57
CA ARG A 93 11.23 -13.35 19.12
C ARG A 93 12.44 -12.80 18.37
N ALA A 94 13.08 -11.76 18.90
CA ALA A 94 14.33 -11.19 18.36
C ALA A 94 15.45 -12.24 18.25
N ARG A 95 15.63 -13.09 19.26
CA ARG A 95 16.64 -14.17 19.23
C ARG A 95 16.38 -15.18 18.11
N TYR A 96 15.13 -15.55 17.84
CA TYR A 96 14.80 -16.43 16.71
C TYR A 96 15.11 -15.77 15.36
N LEU A 97 14.70 -14.52 15.16
CA LEU A 97 14.99 -13.76 13.94
C LEU A 97 16.50 -13.61 13.71
N TYR A 98 17.25 -13.29 14.78
CA TYR A 98 18.71 -13.23 14.73
C TYR A 98 19.32 -14.59 14.37
N ALA A 99 18.84 -15.69 14.97
CA ALA A 99 19.32 -17.04 14.66
C ALA A 99 19.03 -17.42 13.20
N ILE A 100 17.85 -17.08 12.67
CA ILE A 100 17.50 -17.26 11.25
C ILE A 100 18.51 -16.52 10.37
N ALA A 101 18.79 -15.24 10.64
CA ALA A 101 19.78 -14.47 9.90
C ALA A 101 21.18 -15.14 9.92
N ARG A 102 21.60 -15.67 11.08
CA ARG A 102 22.88 -16.39 11.23
C ARG A 102 22.91 -17.70 10.43
N HIS A 103 21.82 -18.45 10.39
CA HIS A 103 21.74 -19.67 9.59
C HIS A 103 21.71 -19.36 8.09
N ILE A 104 21.05 -18.28 7.67
CA ILE A 104 21.11 -17.82 6.28
C ILE A 104 22.55 -17.49 5.88
N GLN A 105 23.29 -16.76 6.71
CA GLN A 105 24.71 -16.50 6.46
C GLN A 105 25.56 -17.77 6.44
N LYS A 106 25.35 -18.69 7.39
CA LYS A 106 26.02 -20.00 7.43
C LYS A 106 25.81 -20.80 6.15
N HIS A 107 24.61 -20.72 5.57
CA HIS A 107 24.22 -21.44 4.36
C HIS A 107 24.28 -20.56 3.09
N ALA A 108 24.92 -19.39 3.14
CA ALA A 108 24.79 -18.37 2.10
C ALA A 108 25.18 -18.87 0.70
N ARG A 109 26.29 -19.59 0.57
CA ARG A 109 26.73 -20.14 -0.72
C ARG A 109 25.75 -21.18 -1.27
N LEU A 110 25.23 -22.06 -0.42
CA LEU A 110 24.23 -23.06 -0.83
C LEU A 110 22.95 -22.37 -1.30
N LEU A 111 22.47 -21.37 -0.56
CA LEU A 111 21.27 -20.62 -0.91
C LEU A 111 21.46 -19.85 -2.22
N ALA A 112 22.61 -19.21 -2.44
CA ALA A 112 22.89 -18.47 -3.66
C ALA A 112 22.88 -19.37 -4.90
N VAL A 113 23.59 -20.51 -4.84
CA VAL A 113 23.62 -21.49 -5.92
C VAL A 113 22.22 -22.09 -6.17
N LEU A 114 21.49 -22.43 -5.10
CA LEU A 114 20.14 -22.98 -5.22
C LEU A 114 19.16 -21.98 -5.87
N GLU A 115 19.23 -20.71 -5.48
CA GLU A 115 18.43 -19.63 -6.07
C GLU A 115 18.75 -19.47 -7.56
N THR A 116 20.04 -19.44 -7.91
CA THR A 116 20.49 -19.35 -9.31
C THR A 116 20.02 -20.54 -10.16
N LEU A 117 20.08 -21.76 -9.63
CA LEU A 117 19.61 -22.95 -10.33
C LEU A 117 18.10 -22.91 -10.58
N ASP A 118 17.30 -22.51 -9.60
CA ASP A 118 15.83 -22.54 -9.65
C ASP A 118 15.25 -21.35 -10.43
N ASN A 119 15.89 -20.17 -10.36
CA ASN A 119 15.40 -18.93 -10.97
C ASN A 119 16.04 -18.59 -12.32
N GLY A 120 17.33 -18.90 -12.52
CA GLY A 120 18.08 -18.56 -13.72
C GLY A 120 18.95 -17.29 -13.64
N LYS A 121 18.87 -16.52 -12.55
CA LYS A 121 19.70 -15.31 -12.36
C LYS A 121 21.20 -15.61 -12.11
N PRO A 122 22.11 -14.71 -12.55
CA PRO A 122 23.55 -14.84 -12.34
C PRO A 122 23.91 -15.04 -10.87
N ILE A 123 24.84 -15.96 -10.62
CA ILE A 123 25.32 -16.31 -9.28
C ILE A 123 25.96 -15.13 -8.54
N ARG A 124 26.48 -14.16 -9.28
CA ARG A 124 27.03 -12.93 -8.72
C ARG A 124 25.94 -12.11 -8.03
N GLU A 125 24.76 -11.99 -8.64
CA GLU A 125 23.63 -11.26 -8.07
C GLU A 125 23.08 -11.96 -6.83
N THR A 126 22.87 -13.28 -6.90
CA THR A 126 22.37 -14.03 -5.73
C THR A 126 23.33 -13.94 -4.55
N ARG A 127 24.63 -14.10 -4.81
CA ARG A 127 25.67 -14.08 -3.77
C ARG A 127 25.88 -12.70 -3.17
N ASP A 128 25.93 -11.67 -4.00
CA ASP A 128 26.39 -10.33 -3.59
C ASP A 128 25.23 -9.41 -3.20
N ILE A 129 23.99 -9.70 -3.64
CA ILE A 129 22.80 -8.86 -3.41
C ILE A 129 21.71 -9.64 -2.67
N ASP A 130 21.10 -10.67 -3.28
CA ASP A 130 19.91 -11.32 -2.72
C ASP A 130 20.15 -11.89 -1.31
N ILE A 131 21.13 -12.78 -1.16
CA ILE A 131 21.36 -13.48 0.11
C ILE A 131 21.84 -12.54 1.23
N PRO A 132 22.76 -11.58 0.99
CA PRO A 132 23.09 -10.56 1.98
C PRO A 132 21.89 -9.74 2.44
N LEU A 133 21.02 -9.31 1.51
CA LEU A 133 19.80 -8.57 1.85
C LEU A 133 18.81 -9.44 2.63
N VAL A 134 18.65 -10.72 2.27
CA VAL A 134 17.83 -11.66 3.06
C VAL A 134 18.30 -11.68 4.52
N ALA A 135 19.59 -11.87 4.77
CA ALA A 135 20.14 -11.87 6.13
C ALA A 135 19.92 -10.52 6.82
N ARG A 136 20.14 -9.40 6.09
CA ARG A 136 19.93 -8.04 6.58
C ARG A 136 18.48 -7.81 7.03
N HIS A 137 17.49 -8.29 6.29
CA HIS A 137 16.08 -8.18 6.68
C HIS A 137 15.77 -8.89 8.01
N PHE A 138 16.26 -10.11 8.21
CA PHE A 138 16.07 -10.81 9.48
C PHE A 138 16.83 -10.15 10.63
N TYR A 139 18.05 -9.66 10.41
CA TYR A 139 18.79 -8.91 11.43
C TYR A 139 18.09 -7.62 11.85
N TYR A 140 17.64 -6.83 10.88
CA TYR A 140 16.99 -5.56 11.14
C TYR A 140 15.67 -5.77 11.91
N HIS A 141 14.83 -6.70 11.46
CA HIS A 141 13.54 -6.96 12.10
C HIS A 141 13.67 -7.67 13.46
N ALA A 142 14.79 -8.34 13.76
CA ALA A 142 15.08 -8.80 15.11
C ALA A 142 15.11 -7.64 16.11
N GLY A 143 15.68 -6.49 15.72
CA GLY A 143 15.67 -5.27 16.53
C GLY A 143 14.25 -4.74 16.76
N TRP A 144 13.39 -4.75 15.74
CA TRP A 144 12.00 -4.33 15.89
C TRP A 144 11.16 -5.27 16.75
N ALA A 145 11.45 -6.58 16.74
CA ALA A 145 10.82 -7.51 17.68
C ALA A 145 11.15 -7.16 19.13
N GLN A 146 12.42 -6.80 19.41
CA GLN A 146 12.87 -6.33 20.72
C GLN A 146 12.18 -5.03 21.15
N LEU A 147 12.00 -4.09 20.22
CA LEU A 147 11.51 -2.74 20.49
C LEU A 147 9.98 -2.60 20.43
N MET A 148 9.25 -3.60 19.94
CA MET A 148 7.79 -3.51 19.73
C MET A 148 7.02 -3.05 20.97
N GLU A 149 7.38 -3.54 22.16
CA GLU A 149 6.65 -3.22 23.39
C GLU A 149 6.78 -1.74 23.81
N SER A 150 7.91 -1.10 23.53
CA SER A 150 8.15 0.32 23.83
C SER A 150 7.73 1.24 22.69
N GLU A 151 8.07 0.89 21.45
CA GLU A 151 7.89 1.74 20.27
C GLU A 151 6.49 1.64 19.65
N LEU A 152 5.77 0.55 19.93
CA LEU A 152 4.44 0.25 19.38
C LEU A 152 3.47 -0.19 20.49
N ALA A 153 3.58 0.40 21.69
CA ALA A 153 2.79 0.03 22.87
C ALA A 153 1.26 0.08 22.66
N GLY A 154 0.76 0.95 21.76
CA GLY A 154 -0.66 1.06 21.39
C GLY A 154 -1.17 -0.01 20.41
N TYR A 155 -0.30 -0.91 19.95
CA TYR A 155 -0.60 -1.87 18.89
C TYR A 155 -0.55 -3.33 19.39
N GLU A 156 -1.23 -4.22 18.65
CA GLU A 156 -1.17 -5.67 18.81
C GLU A 156 -1.00 -6.37 17.45
N PRO A 157 -0.47 -7.61 17.41
CA PRO A 157 -0.36 -8.41 16.18
C PRO A 157 -1.73 -8.65 15.53
N LEU A 158 -1.76 -8.80 14.20
CA LEU A 158 -2.98 -9.06 13.44
C LEU A 158 -3.51 -10.49 13.61
N GLY A 159 -2.63 -11.49 13.64
CA GLY A 159 -3.02 -12.90 13.65
C GLY A 159 -2.24 -13.77 12.68
N VAL A 160 -2.98 -14.52 11.86
CA VAL A 160 -2.42 -15.35 10.78
C VAL A 160 -2.29 -14.52 9.51
N VAL A 161 -1.10 -14.51 8.91
CA VAL A 161 -0.82 -13.80 7.66
C VAL A 161 -0.64 -14.80 6.52
N GLY A 162 -1.48 -14.70 5.50
CA GLY A 162 -1.28 -15.37 4.22
C GLY A 162 -0.35 -14.56 3.33
N GLN A 163 0.73 -15.17 2.84
CA GLN A 163 1.78 -14.50 2.09
C GLN A 163 1.98 -15.18 0.75
N ILE A 164 1.95 -14.40 -0.34
CA ILE A 164 2.14 -14.92 -1.70
C ILE A 164 3.21 -14.06 -2.37
N ILE A 165 4.27 -14.70 -2.85
CA ILE A 165 5.46 -14.04 -3.39
C ILE A 165 5.70 -14.41 -4.87
N PRO A 166 6.34 -13.51 -5.65
CA PRO A 166 6.67 -13.74 -7.05
C PRO A 166 7.94 -14.60 -7.17
N TRP A 167 8.34 -14.85 -8.41
CA TRP A 167 9.44 -15.74 -8.74
C TRP A 167 10.79 -15.04 -8.93
N ASN A 168 10.82 -13.71 -9.03
CA ASN A 168 12.01 -12.97 -9.49
C ASN A 168 13.09 -12.79 -8.43
N PHE A 169 12.72 -12.65 -7.15
CA PHE A 169 13.64 -12.67 -6.01
C PHE A 169 13.10 -13.59 -4.91
N PRO A 170 13.06 -14.91 -5.13
CA PRO A 170 12.29 -15.85 -4.30
C PRO A 170 12.56 -15.73 -2.79
N LEU A 171 13.83 -15.83 -2.37
CA LEU A 171 14.18 -15.81 -0.95
C LEU A 171 14.14 -14.40 -0.37
N LEU A 172 14.49 -13.37 -1.15
CA LEU A 172 14.42 -11.98 -0.69
C LEU A 172 12.97 -11.54 -0.47
N MET A 173 12.06 -11.89 -1.37
CA MET A 173 10.62 -11.63 -1.20
C MET A 173 10.04 -12.40 -0.02
N LEU A 174 10.52 -13.62 0.23
CA LEU A 174 10.21 -14.34 1.46
C LEU A 174 10.66 -13.53 2.68
N ALA A 175 11.89 -13.02 2.70
CA ALA A 175 12.42 -12.25 3.83
C ALA A 175 11.64 -10.95 4.07
N TRP A 176 11.27 -10.23 3.00
CA TRP A 176 10.46 -9.00 3.06
C TRP A 176 9.11 -9.21 3.73
N LYS A 177 8.51 -10.40 3.56
CA LYS A 177 7.20 -10.73 4.15
C LYS A 177 7.31 -11.40 5.51
N VAL A 178 8.16 -12.42 5.66
CA VAL A 178 8.22 -13.25 6.86
C VAL A 178 8.86 -12.50 8.02
N ALA A 179 9.96 -11.76 7.79
CA ALA A 179 10.69 -11.10 8.86
C ALA A 179 9.85 -10.08 9.66
N PRO A 180 9.15 -9.10 9.04
CA PRO A 180 8.30 -8.17 9.78
C PRO A 180 7.08 -8.86 10.42
N ALA A 181 6.48 -9.86 9.76
CA ALA A 181 5.34 -10.59 10.31
C ALA A 181 5.71 -11.27 11.64
N LEU A 182 6.83 -12.00 11.66
CA LEU A 182 7.32 -12.68 12.85
C LEU A 182 7.76 -11.69 13.93
N ALA A 183 8.43 -10.59 13.57
CA ALA A 183 8.85 -9.56 14.50
C ALA A 183 7.67 -8.96 15.27
N MET A 184 6.59 -8.68 14.54
CA MET A 184 5.34 -8.15 15.09
C MET A 184 4.44 -9.22 15.73
N GLY A 185 4.93 -10.45 15.94
CA GLY A 185 4.21 -11.49 16.69
C GLY A 185 3.12 -12.23 15.91
N ASN A 186 3.12 -12.15 14.58
CA ASN A 186 2.20 -12.88 13.72
C ASN A 186 2.76 -14.26 13.34
N THR A 187 1.89 -15.17 12.93
CA THR A 187 2.24 -16.46 12.31
C THR A 187 1.95 -16.43 10.83
N VAL A 188 2.70 -17.16 10.02
CA VAL A 188 2.63 -17.06 8.55
C VAL A 188 2.28 -18.38 7.87
N VAL A 189 1.52 -18.28 6.79
CA VAL A 189 1.37 -19.31 5.76
C VAL A 189 1.84 -18.68 4.46
N LEU A 190 2.96 -19.16 3.93
CA LEU A 190 3.60 -18.60 2.75
C LEU A 190 3.49 -19.56 1.56
N LYS A 191 3.17 -18.99 0.40
CA LYS A 191 3.14 -19.68 -0.89
C LYS A 191 4.22 -19.07 -1.81
N PRO A 192 5.30 -19.80 -2.13
CA PRO A 192 6.28 -19.36 -3.11
C PRO A 192 5.72 -19.46 -4.53
N ALA A 193 6.32 -18.75 -5.49
CA ALA A 193 5.97 -18.92 -6.89
C ALA A 193 6.24 -20.35 -7.35
N ARG A 194 5.43 -20.85 -8.31
CA ARG A 194 5.55 -22.26 -8.76
C ARG A 194 6.88 -22.56 -9.45
N TYR A 195 7.47 -21.54 -10.08
CA TYR A 195 8.72 -21.67 -10.82
C TYR A 195 9.95 -21.70 -9.91
N THR A 196 9.85 -21.19 -8.69
CA THR A 196 11.01 -20.99 -7.81
C THR A 196 10.75 -21.37 -6.34
N PRO A 197 10.35 -22.63 -6.05
CA PRO A 197 10.00 -23.05 -4.69
C PRO A 197 11.20 -23.43 -3.81
N LEU A 198 12.39 -23.70 -4.37
CA LEU A 198 13.42 -24.49 -3.69
C LEU A 198 14.08 -23.77 -2.52
N THR A 199 14.37 -22.47 -2.63
CA THR A 199 14.97 -21.71 -1.52
C THR A 199 14.00 -21.44 -0.38
N ALA A 200 12.70 -21.32 -0.66
CA ALA A 200 11.68 -21.29 0.38
C ALA A 200 11.63 -22.62 1.17
N LEU A 201 11.78 -23.76 0.48
CA LEU A 201 11.87 -25.07 1.13
C LEU A 201 13.19 -25.24 1.90
N LYS A 202 14.31 -24.68 1.43
CA LYS A 202 15.54 -24.64 2.23
C LYS A 202 15.41 -23.74 3.45
N PHE A 203 14.68 -22.63 3.34
CA PHE A 203 14.35 -21.76 4.48
C PHE A 203 13.52 -22.49 5.53
N ALA A 204 12.59 -23.35 5.15
CA ALA A 204 11.87 -24.21 6.10
C ALA A 204 12.80 -25.12 6.92
N GLU A 205 13.85 -25.70 6.31
CA GLU A 205 14.86 -26.44 7.07
C GLU A 205 15.62 -25.53 8.05
N ILE A 206 15.95 -24.29 7.65
CA ILE A 206 16.59 -23.32 8.55
C ILE A 206 15.68 -23.01 9.75
N VAL A 207 14.38 -22.80 9.51
CA VAL A 207 13.38 -22.56 10.56
C VAL A 207 13.30 -23.72 11.55
N GLU A 208 13.38 -24.95 11.05
CA GLU A 208 13.46 -26.16 11.88
C GLU A 208 14.77 -26.21 12.69
N GLU A 209 15.92 -25.97 12.06
CA GLU A 209 17.24 -25.99 12.68
C GLU A 209 17.39 -24.96 13.82
N VAL A 210 16.80 -23.77 13.67
CA VAL A 210 16.81 -22.74 14.74
C VAL A 210 15.83 -23.04 15.86
N GLY A 211 14.98 -24.07 15.72
CA GLY A 211 13.99 -24.46 16.70
C GLY A 211 12.82 -23.48 16.83
N LEU A 212 12.44 -22.78 15.76
CA LEU A 212 11.27 -21.89 15.79
C LEU A 212 10.02 -22.69 16.22
N PRO A 213 9.10 -22.16 17.05
CA PRO A 213 7.96 -22.95 17.52
C PRO A 213 7.11 -23.52 16.36
N PRO A 214 6.64 -24.78 16.46
CA PRO A 214 5.83 -25.41 15.42
C PRO A 214 4.62 -24.57 15.02
N GLY A 215 4.45 -24.38 13.71
CA GLY A 215 3.30 -23.69 13.13
C GLY A 215 3.48 -22.18 13.01
N VAL A 216 4.53 -21.58 13.57
CA VAL A 216 4.81 -20.14 13.42
C VAL A 216 5.08 -19.77 11.95
N VAL A 217 5.76 -20.65 11.22
CA VAL A 217 5.98 -20.58 9.77
C VAL A 217 5.45 -21.86 9.14
N ASN A 218 4.67 -21.72 8.07
CA ASN A 218 4.20 -22.82 7.24
C ASN A 218 4.40 -22.44 5.77
N ILE A 219 4.87 -23.37 4.95
CA ILE A 219 5.12 -23.16 3.52
C ILE A 219 4.34 -24.20 2.72
N VAL A 220 3.45 -23.71 1.86
CA VAL A 220 2.62 -24.55 0.98
C VAL A 220 2.97 -24.23 -0.48
N THR A 221 3.54 -25.20 -1.18
CA THR A 221 3.87 -25.11 -2.60
C THR A 221 2.69 -25.55 -3.47
N GLY A 222 2.59 -25.04 -4.70
CA GLY A 222 1.56 -25.45 -5.65
C GLY A 222 1.14 -24.35 -6.63
N GLU A 223 0.10 -24.63 -7.39
CA GLU A 223 -0.43 -23.71 -8.40
C GLU A 223 -1.10 -22.48 -7.76
N ALA A 224 -0.97 -21.33 -8.43
CA ALA A 224 -1.53 -20.06 -7.94
C ALA A 224 -3.07 -20.13 -7.81
N GLY A 225 -3.75 -20.72 -8.81
CA GLY A 225 -5.21 -20.88 -8.81
C GLY A 225 -5.74 -21.95 -7.86
N GLN A 226 -4.87 -22.68 -7.15
CA GLN A 226 -5.29 -23.67 -6.14
C GLN A 226 -4.89 -23.19 -4.74
N VAL A 227 -3.58 -23.11 -4.47
CA VAL A 227 -3.05 -22.74 -3.15
C VAL A 227 -3.23 -21.25 -2.89
N GLY A 228 -2.90 -20.41 -3.87
CA GLY A 228 -2.97 -18.95 -3.74
C GLY A 228 -4.40 -18.47 -3.51
N GLU A 229 -5.34 -18.91 -4.36
CA GLU A 229 -6.75 -18.56 -4.21
C GLU A 229 -7.36 -19.09 -2.90
N ALA A 230 -7.09 -20.35 -2.53
CA ALA A 230 -7.56 -20.91 -1.27
C ALA A 230 -7.06 -20.10 -0.07
N LEU A 231 -5.76 -19.72 -0.06
CA LEU A 231 -5.17 -18.93 1.02
C LEU A 231 -5.78 -17.53 1.13
N VAL A 232 -6.03 -16.86 0.00
CA VAL A 232 -6.67 -15.53 -0.05
C VAL A 232 -8.08 -15.57 0.53
N ARG A 233 -8.85 -16.61 0.19
CA ARG A 233 -10.25 -16.75 0.61
C ARG A 233 -10.41 -17.35 2.01
N HIS A 234 -9.37 -17.93 2.59
CA HIS A 234 -9.47 -18.65 3.85
C HIS A 234 -10.01 -17.75 4.99
N PRO A 235 -11.06 -18.17 5.73
CA PRO A 235 -11.72 -17.33 6.73
C PRO A 235 -10.82 -16.98 7.93
N ASP A 236 -9.95 -17.92 8.36
CA ASP A 236 -9.07 -17.71 9.53
C ASP A 236 -7.78 -16.94 9.26
N VAL A 237 -7.57 -16.46 8.02
CA VAL A 237 -6.45 -15.57 7.69
C VAL A 237 -6.85 -14.13 7.99
N ASN A 238 -6.00 -13.39 8.70
CA ASN A 238 -6.26 -12.02 9.14
C ASN A 238 -5.63 -10.96 8.22
N LYS A 239 -4.58 -11.32 7.48
CA LYS A 239 -3.94 -10.45 6.50
C LYS A 239 -3.50 -11.22 5.27
N ILE A 240 -3.65 -10.59 4.10
CA ILE A 240 -2.96 -11.00 2.87
C ILE A 240 -1.86 -10.00 2.55
N ALA A 241 -0.65 -10.51 2.32
CA ALA A 241 0.47 -9.75 1.78
C ALA A 241 0.88 -10.39 0.45
N PHE A 242 0.69 -9.67 -0.65
CA PHE A 242 0.94 -10.18 -2.00
C PHE A 242 1.96 -9.29 -2.73
N THR A 243 2.86 -9.93 -3.46
CA THR A 243 3.70 -9.26 -4.46
C THR A 243 3.54 -10.00 -5.79
N GLY A 244 3.30 -9.27 -6.89
CA GLY A 244 3.09 -9.85 -8.21
C GLY A 244 2.43 -8.89 -9.19
N SER A 245 1.71 -9.38 -10.20
CA SER A 245 1.09 -8.51 -11.21
C SER A 245 -0.11 -7.73 -10.68
N THR A 246 -0.35 -6.55 -11.26
CA THR A 246 -1.48 -5.69 -10.93
C THR A 246 -2.82 -6.41 -11.11
N GLU A 247 -2.97 -7.19 -12.18
CA GLU A 247 -4.17 -7.93 -12.52
C GLU A 247 -4.54 -8.98 -11.45
N VAL A 248 -3.53 -9.66 -10.90
CA VAL A 248 -3.74 -10.57 -9.76
C VAL A 248 -4.03 -9.78 -8.48
N GLY A 249 -3.37 -8.65 -8.26
CA GLY A 249 -3.68 -7.72 -7.16
C GLY A 249 -5.14 -7.28 -7.15
N ARG A 250 -5.69 -6.92 -8.33
CA ARG A 250 -7.12 -6.60 -8.51
C ARG A 250 -8.02 -7.78 -8.16
N ALA A 251 -7.66 -8.99 -8.59
CA ALA A 251 -8.41 -10.21 -8.26
C ALA A 251 -8.41 -10.48 -6.74
N ILE A 252 -7.27 -10.29 -6.06
CA ILE A 252 -7.14 -10.44 -4.61
C ILE A 252 -7.99 -9.39 -3.89
N ARG A 253 -7.89 -8.11 -4.26
CA ARG A 253 -8.72 -7.02 -3.68
C ARG A 253 -10.21 -7.33 -3.75
N ARG A 254 -10.68 -7.89 -4.88
CA ARG A 254 -12.07 -8.33 -5.03
C ARG A 254 -12.40 -9.54 -4.15
N ALA A 255 -11.52 -10.53 -4.08
CA ALA A 255 -11.73 -11.74 -3.28
C ALA A 255 -11.73 -11.47 -1.77
N THR A 256 -11.01 -10.45 -1.30
CA THR A 256 -10.94 -10.07 0.12
C THR A 256 -11.92 -8.98 0.53
N ALA A 257 -12.66 -8.38 -0.40
CA ALA A 257 -13.58 -7.28 -0.09
C ALA A 257 -14.68 -7.72 0.90
N GLY A 258 -14.89 -6.91 1.93
CA GLY A 258 -15.84 -7.16 3.02
C GLY A 258 -15.38 -8.21 4.04
N SER A 259 -14.17 -8.78 3.90
CA SER A 259 -13.72 -9.88 4.76
C SER A 259 -13.11 -9.43 6.09
N GLY A 260 -12.84 -8.13 6.28
CA GLY A 260 -12.11 -7.64 7.45
C GLY A 260 -10.60 -7.90 7.42
N LYS A 261 -10.09 -8.55 6.36
CA LYS A 261 -8.66 -8.83 6.22
C LYS A 261 -7.88 -7.55 5.93
N ARG A 262 -6.74 -7.37 6.61
CA ARG A 262 -5.77 -6.37 6.16
C ARG A 262 -5.15 -6.82 4.84
N LEU A 263 -4.84 -5.89 3.97
CA LEU A 263 -4.30 -6.17 2.64
C LEU A 263 -3.12 -5.23 2.35
N SER A 264 -1.99 -5.80 1.91
CA SER A 264 -0.91 -5.03 1.28
C SER A 264 -0.54 -5.68 -0.04
N LEU A 265 -0.33 -4.84 -1.05
CA LEU A 265 -0.15 -5.23 -2.44
C LEU A 265 1.05 -4.47 -3.01
N GLU A 266 2.09 -5.20 -3.37
CA GLU A 266 3.24 -4.67 -4.12
C GLU A 266 3.15 -5.18 -5.57
N LEU A 267 2.79 -4.29 -6.49
CA LEU A 267 2.37 -4.66 -7.84
C LEU A 267 3.38 -4.22 -8.90
N GLY A 268 2.98 -4.24 -10.18
CA GLY A 268 3.84 -3.93 -11.31
C GLY A 268 4.35 -2.49 -11.30
N GLY A 269 5.44 -2.26 -12.04
CA GLY A 269 6.06 -0.95 -12.20
C GLY A 269 6.67 -0.78 -13.58
N LYS A 270 6.58 0.44 -14.11
CA LYS A 270 7.33 0.86 -15.31
C LYS A 270 8.20 2.06 -14.95
N SER A 271 9.14 1.83 -14.04
CA SER A 271 9.91 2.86 -13.37
C SER A 271 10.69 3.74 -14.36
N PRO A 272 10.55 5.08 -14.29
CA PRO A 272 11.31 6.00 -15.13
C PRO A 272 12.74 6.16 -14.61
N PHE A 273 13.67 6.31 -15.54
CA PHE A 273 15.08 6.59 -15.32
C PHE A 273 15.39 7.91 -16.03
N VAL A 274 15.42 9.02 -15.29
CA VAL A 274 15.49 10.39 -15.82
C VAL A 274 16.93 10.87 -15.83
N VAL A 275 17.44 11.29 -16.99
CA VAL A 275 18.82 11.75 -17.17
C VAL A 275 18.84 13.16 -17.74
N PHE A 276 19.37 14.10 -16.95
CA PHE A 276 19.59 15.47 -17.33
C PHE A 276 20.94 15.68 -18.02
N ASP A 277 21.09 16.80 -18.72
CA ASP A 277 22.25 17.10 -19.55
C ASP A 277 23.56 17.28 -18.78
N ASP A 278 23.46 17.63 -17.50
CA ASP A 278 24.57 17.79 -16.57
C ASP A 278 24.96 16.51 -15.82
N ALA A 279 24.27 15.39 -16.06
CA ALA A 279 24.57 14.12 -15.40
C ALA A 279 25.94 13.56 -15.81
N ASP A 280 26.60 12.86 -14.88
CA ASP A 280 27.76 12.02 -15.21
C ASP A 280 27.31 10.83 -16.09
N LEU A 281 27.53 10.96 -17.39
CA LEU A 281 27.10 9.96 -18.36
C LEU A 281 27.76 8.59 -18.19
N ASP A 282 28.98 8.53 -17.67
CA ASP A 282 29.64 7.23 -17.48
C ASP A 282 29.02 6.49 -16.28
N SER A 283 28.75 7.21 -15.20
CA SER A 283 27.98 6.66 -14.07
C SER A 283 26.54 6.30 -14.47
N VAL A 284 25.88 7.12 -15.30
CA VAL A 284 24.55 6.82 -15.85
C VAL A 284 24.55 5.51 -16.63
N VAL A 285 25.57 5.24 -17.45
CA VAL A 285 25.65 4.02 -18.26
C VAL A 285 25.70 2.78 -17.38
N GLU A 286 26.54 2.77 -16.34
CA GLU A 286 26.56 1.64 -15.40
C GLU A 286 25.26 1.58 -14.57
N GLY A 287 24.69 2.72 -14.21
CA GLY A 287 23.38 2.79 -13.56
C GLY A 287 22.26 2.19 -14.41
N VAL A 288 22.26 2.42 -15.73
CA VAL A 288 21.31 1.77 -16.66
C VAL A 288 21.52 0.26 -16.66
N VAL A 289 22.77 -0.20 -16.63
CA VAL A 289 23.07 -1.64 -16.55
C VAL A 289 22.48 -2.27 -15.29
N ASP A 290 22.73 -1.64 -14.14
CA ASP A 290 22.16 -2.06 -12.86
C ASP A 290 20.63 -1.92 -12.80
N ALA A 291 20.04 -1.06 -13.63
CA ALA A 291 18.60 -0.83 -13.67
C ALA A 291 17.82 -1.86 -14.49
N ILE A 292 18.39 -2.36 -15.59
CA ILE A 292 17.65 -3.15 -16.59
C ILE A 292 18.25 -4.51 -16.92
N TRP A 293 19.57 -4.67 -16.83
CA TRP A 293 20.21 -5.97 -17.08
C TRP A 293 20.46 -6.75 -15.79
N PHE A 294 20.46 -6.07 -14.64
CA PHE A 294 20.28 -6.70 -13.33
C PHE A 294 19.05 -7.61 -13.32
N ASN A 295 19.23 -8.86 -12.90
CA ASN A 295 18.22 -9.91 -12.91
C ASN A 295 17.46 -9.99 -14.25
N GLN A 296 18.16 -9.75 -15.37
CA GLN A 296 17.65 -9.75 -16.75
C GLN A 296 16.36 -8.92 -16.89
N GLY A 297 16.26 -7.81 -16.17
CA GLY A 297 15.10 -6.90 -16.21
C GLY A 297 13.83 -7.44 -15.56
N GLN A 298 13.92 -8.59 -14.87
CA GLN A 298 12.82 -9.22 -14.13
C GLN A 298 12.69 -8.57 -12.73
N VAL A 299 12.63 -7.24 -12.69
CA VAL A 299 12.65 -6.43 -11.46
C VAL A 299 11.49 -5.46 -11.50
N CYS A 300 10.66 -5.44 -10.46
CA CYS A 300 9.46 -4.59 -10.41
C CYS A 300 9.79 -3.09 -10.50
N CYS A 301 10.97 -2.68 -10.03
CA CYS A 301 11.48 -1.31 -10.10
C CYS A 301 12.50 -1.07 -11.21
N ALA A 302 12.61 -1.97 -12.20
CA ALA A 302 13.57 -1.81 -13.29
C ALA A 302 13.41 -0.42 -13.95
N GLY A 303 14.53 0.30 -14.13
CA GLY A 303 14.61 1.60 -14.81
C GLY A 303 14.40 1.48 -16.32
N SER A 304 13.37 0.74 -16.70
CA SER A 304 13.09 0.23 -18.03
C SER A 304 12.53 1.29 -18.98
N ARG A 305 12.26 2.51 -18.50
CA ARG A 305 11.95 3.71 -19.30
C ARG A 305 13.03 4.76 -19.09
N LEU A 306 14.00 4.78 -19.98
CA LEU A 306 15.03 5.81 -20.01
C LEU A 306 14.46 7.09 -20.63
N LEU A 307 14.40 8.17 -19.83
CA LEU A 307 14.03 9.51 -20.26
C LEU A 307 15.31 10.36 -20.28
N VAL A 308 15.73 10.84 -21.45
CA VAL A 308 17.01 11.55 -21.61
C VAL A 308 16.80 12.94 -22.17
N GLN A 309 17.52 13.93 -21.64
CA GLN A 309 17.46 15.28 -22.21
C GLN A 309 18.04 15.32 -23.64
N GLU A 310 17.35 15.98 -24.56
CA GLU A 310 17.56 15.84 -26.01
C GLU A 310 19.01 16.13 -26.47
N ASN A 311 19.71 17.06 -25.83
CA ASN A 311 21.07 17.48 -26.16
C ASN A 311 22.17 16.45 -25.84
N ILE A 312 21.90 15.47 -24.96
CA ILE A 312 22.84 14.40 -24.61
C ILE A 312 22.40 13.02 -25.09
N ALA A 313 21.21 12.90 -25.67
CA ALA A 313 20.58 11.62 -26.00
C ALA A 313 21.44 10.74 -26.93
N GLU A 314 21.92 11.29 -28.05
CA GLU A 314 22.75 10.53 -29.00
C GLU A 314 24.04 10.00 -28.35
N ARG A 315 24.71 10.87 -27.57
CA ARG A 315 25.96 10.52 -26.87
C ARG A 315 25.75 9.44 -25.83
N LEU A 316 24.66 9.54 -25.05
CA LEU A 316 24.33 8.53 -24.04
C LEU A 316 23.96 7.19 -24.69
N ILE A 317 23.11 7.21 -25.72
CA ILE A 317 22.70 6.00 -26.44
C ILE A 317 23.91 5.27 -27.01
N ALA A 318 24.86 5.99 -27.63
CA ALA A 318 26.08 5.38 -28.15
C ALA A 318 26.93 4.72 -27.04
N LYS A 319 27.04 5.35 -25.86
CA LYS A 319 27.74 4.77 -24.71
C LYS A 319 27.01 3.53 -24.16
N VAL A 320 25.69 3.57 -24.07
CA VAL A 320 24.86 2.43 -23.63
C VAL A 320 25.03 1.26 -24.61
N GLN A 321 24.94 1.49 -25.92
CA GLN A 321 25.18 0.45 -26.93
C GLN A 321 26.58 -0.16 -26.81
N ALA A 322 27.62 0.68 -26.67
CA ALA A 322 28.99 0.21 -26.48
C ALA A 322 29.18 -0.60 -25.18
N ARG A 323 28.42 -0.29 -24.13
CA ARG A 323 28.42 -1.05 -22.87
C ARG A 323 27.64 -2.37 -23.00
N MET A 324 26.52 -2.37 -23.72
CA MET A 324 25.71 -3.55 -24.01
C MET A 324 26.48 -4.61 -24.81
N GLU A 325 27.35 -4.20 -25.74
CA GLU A 325 28.25 -5.12 -26.48
C GLU A 325 29.25 -5.88 -25.58
N LYS A 326 29.39 -5.49 -24.32
CA LYS A 326 30.28 -6.17 -23.35
C LYS A 326 29.53 -7.10 -22.40
N LEU A 327 28.19 -7.10 -22.42
CA LEU A 327 27.38 -7.92 -21.53
C LEU A 327 27.42 -9.38 -21.97
N ARG A 328 27.76 -10.27 -21.03
CA ARG A 328 27.85 -11.71 -21.29
C ARG A 328 26.52 -12.38 -20.97
N VAL A 329 25.88 -12.96 -21.98
CA VAL A 329 24.69 -13.82 -21.84
C VAL A 329 25.16 -15.27 -21.78
N GLY A 330 24.79 -16.02 -20.75
CA GLY A 330 25.31 -17.39 -20.62
C GLY A 330 24.89 -18.14 -19.36
N ASP A 331 25.66 -19.18 -19.03
CA ASP A 331 25.42 -20.01 -17.85
C ASP A 331 25.36 -19.16 -16.58
N PRO A 332 24.20 -19.11 -15.88
CA PRO A 332 24.04 -18.32 -14.67
C PRO A 332 25.01 -18.69 -13.54
N LEU A 333 25.58 -19.89 -13.53
CA LEU A 333 26.58 -20.29 -12.54
C LEU A 333 27.97 -19.72 -12.82
N ASP A 334 28.24 -19.25 -14.03
CA ASP A 334 29.49 -18.57 -14.35
C ASP A 334 29.52 -17.18 -13.72
N LYS A 335 30.50 -16.94 -12.85
CA LYS A 335 30.69 -15.66 -12.16
C LYS A 335 30.95 -14.49 -13.11
N ALA A 336 31.37 -14.78 -14.34
CA ALA A 336 31.62 -13.79 -15.37
C ALA A 336 30.38 -13.47 -16.23
N VAL A 337 29.26 -14.16 -16.07
CA VAL A 337 28.01 -13.88 -16.81
C VAL A 337 27.29 -12.69 -16.18
N ASP A 338 26.68 -11.87 -17.03
CA ASP A 338 25.90 -10.68 -16.63
C ASP A 338 24.39 -10.92 -16.79
N ILE A 339 24.00 -11.72 -17.79
CA ILE A 339 22.61 -11.98 -18.13
C ILE A 339 22.40 -13.48 -18.13
N GLY A 340 21.65 -13.95 -17.13
CA GLY A 340 21.25 -15.35 -16.98
C GLY A 340 20.04 -15.73 -17.83
N ALA A 341 19.36 -16.80 -17.41
CA ALA A 341 18.19 -17.32 -18.09
C ALA A 341 16.90 -16.64 -17.59
N ILE A 342 15.95 -16.42 -18.50
CA ILE A 342 14.58 -16.04 -18.18
C ILE A 342 13.90 -17.20 -17.45
N VAL A 343 13.20 -16.91 -16.36
CA VAL A 343 12.67 -17.93 -15.42
C VAL A 343 11.84 -19.05 -16.05
N SER A 344 11.17 -18.80 -17.18
CA SER A 344 10.28 -19.76 -17.82
C SER A 344 10.06 -19.46 -19.30
N GLU A 345 9.68 -20.48 -20.06
CA GLU A 345 9.28 -20.34 -21.46
C GLU A 345 8.12 -19.36 -21.65
N ALA A 346 7.12 -19.39 -20.75
CA ALA A 346 5.97 -18.48 -20.83
C ALA A 346 6.39 -17.01 -20.72
N GLN A 347 7.34 -16.71 -19.82
CA GLN A 347 7.88 -15.37 -19.67
C GLN A 347 8.71 -14.95 -20.89
N LEU A 348 9.52 -15.87 -21.43
CA LEU A 348 10.30 -15.61 -22.66
C LEU A 348 9.39 -15.25 -23.85
N ARG A 349 8.29 -15.98 -24.03
CA ARG A 349 7.30 -15.70 -25.09
C ARG A 349 6.61 -14.35 -24.91
N GLU A 350 6.31 -13.96 -23.67
CA GLU A 350 5.70 -12.64 -23.41
C GLU A 350 6.66 -11.50 -23.71
N ILE A 351 7.94 -11.63 -23.35
CA ILE A 351 8.99 -10.68 -23.71
C ILE A 351 9.09 -10.55 -25.24
N GLN A 352 9.17 -11.68 -25.95
CA GLN A 352 9.22 -11.70 -27.42
C GLN A 352 8.02 -10.97 -28.03
N ARG A 353 6.80 -11.28 -27.58
CA ARG A 353 5.57 -10.65 -28.05
C ARG A 353 5.56 -9.13 -27.87
N LEU A 354 6.02 -8.64 -26.73
CA LEU A 354 6.08 -7.19 -26.45
C LEU A 354 7.17 -6.49 -27.26
N VAL A 355 8.30 -7.16 -27.49
CA VAL A 355 9.38 -6.66 -28.36
C VAL A 355 8.91 -6.57 -29.81
N GLU A 356 8.28 -7.61 -30.34
CA GLU A 356 7.66 -7.60 -31.68
C GLU A 356 6.66 -6.45 -31.82
N ARG A 357 5.80 -6.27 -30.79
CA ARG A 357 4.84 -5.17 -30.76
C ARG A 357 5.50 -3.79 -30.81
N GLY A 358 6.63 -3.60 -30.12
CA GLY A 358 7.40 -2.37 -30.17
C GLY A 358 7.88 -2.02 -31.58
N VAL A 359 8.38 -3.03 -32.31
CA VAL A 359 8.80 -2.87 -33.72
C VAL A 359 7.62 -2.53 -34.61
N GLU A 360 6.48 -3.23 -34.46
CA GLU A 360 5.24 -2.96 -35.21
C GLU A 360 4.73 -1.53 -35.01
N GLU A 361 4.89 -0.96 -33.81
CA GLU A 361 4.48 0.40 -33.47
C GLU A 361 5.49 1.47 -33.94
N GLY A 362 6.61 1.07 -34.56
CA GLY A 362 7.58 1.97 -35.19
C GLY A 362 8.78 2.35 -34.30
N ALA A 363 8.95 1.69 -33.15
CA ALA A 363 10.16 1.83 -32.36
C ALA A 363 11.35 1.15 -33.06
N GLN A 364 12.56 1.70 -32.87
CA GLN A 364 13.77 1.16 -33.45
C GLN A 364 14.42 0.19 -32.47
N LEU A 365 14.46 -1.08 -32.84
CA LEU A 365 15.11 -2.12 -32.06
C LEU A 365 16.62 -2.15 -32.34
N TRP A 366 17.41 -2.21 -31.28
CA TRP A 366 18.84 -2.50 -31.33
C TRP A 366 19.18 -3.60 -30.32
N GLN A 367 19.96 -4.58 -30.77
CA GLN A 367 20.51 -5.65 -29.96
C GLN A 367 22.01 -5.80 -30.30
N PRO A 368 22.87 -6.08 -29.32
CA PRO A 368 24.30 -6.22 -29.54
C PRO A 368 24.59 -7.45 -30.40
N ALA A 369 25.46 -7.31 -31.40
CA ALA A 369 25.81 -8.39 -32.32
C ALA A 369 26.59 -9.51 -31.59
N SER A 370 27.27 -9.18 -30.51
CA SER A 370 28.05 -10.09 -29.67
C SER A 370 27.19 -10.95 -28.72
N ALA A 371 25.94 -10.57 -28.43
CA ALA A 371 25.10 -11.27 -27.45
C ALA A 371 24.37 -12.48 -28.03
N ALA A 372 25.13 -13.43 -28.57
CA ALA A 372 24.60 -14.72 -28.96
C ALA A 372 24.02 -15.44 -27.73
N CYS A 373 22.72 -15.69 -27.74
CA CYS A 373 22.06 -16.45 -26.68
C CYS A 373 22.41 -17.94 -26.79
N PRO A 374 22.62 -18.64 -25.66
CA PRO A 374 22.70 -20.11 -25.66
C PRO A 374 21.48 -20.73 -26.35
N ARG A 375 21.69 -21.86 -27.04
CA ARG A 375 20.63 -22.59 -27.75
C ARG A 375 19.74 -23.43 -26.81
N GLU A 376 20.30 -23.89 -25.70
CA GLU A 376 19.60 -24.64 -24.67
C GLU A 376 19.21 -23.67 -23.55
N GLY A 377 18.03 -23.87 -22.96
CA GLY A 377 17.48 -22.99 -21.93
C GLY A 377 16.70 -21.79 -22.48
N TYR A 378 16.29 -20.91 -21.58
CA TYR A 378 15.47 -19.74 -21.90
C TYR A 378 16.31 -18.47 -21.80
N PHE A 379 16.83 -17.98 -22.92
CA PHE A 379 17.68 -16.79 -22.95
C PHE A 379 17.09 -15.72 -23.87
N PHE A 380 17.25 -14.46 -23.49
CA PHE A 380 16.86 -13.32 -24.31
C PHE A 380 17.97 -12.26 -24.31
N PRO A 381 18.35 -11.70 -25.47
CA PRO A 381 19.47 -10.77 -25.54
C PRO A 381 19.13 -9.40 -24.93
N PRO A 382 20.13 -8.67 -24.39
CA PRO A 382 19.99 -7.26 -24.06
C PRO A 382 19.36 -6.49 -25.23
N THR A 383 18.27 -5.77 -24.98
CA THR A 383 17.53 -5.07 -26.04
C THR A 383 17.33 -3.61 -25.68
N LEU A 384 17.57 -2.73 -26.66
CA LEU A 384 17.35 -1.29 -26.56
C LEU A 384 16.35 -0.86 -27.64
N PHE A 385 15.32 -0.14 -27.23
CA PHE A 385 14.42 0.57 -28.13
C PHE A 385 14.67 2.07 -28.10
N THR A 386 14.89 2.66 -29.27
CA THR A 386 14.89 4.11 -29.48
C THR A 386 13.68 4.52 -30.32
N ASN A 387 13.48 5.83 -30.50
CA ASN A 387 12.32 6.39 -31.22
C ASN A 387 10.98 5.95 -30.61
N VAL A 388 10.92 5.82 -29.28
CA VAL A 388 9.70 5.40 -28.59
C VAL A 388 8.83 6.62 -28.32
N ALA A 389 7.56 6.56 -28.74
CA ALA A 389 6.59 7.60 -28.42
C ALA A 389 5.88 7.29 -27.09
N PRO A 390 5.43 8.30 -26.32
CA PRO A 390 4.79 8.09 -25.02
C PRO A 390 3.57 7.16 -25.04
N ALA A 391 2.86 7.07 -26.17
CA ALA A 391 1.65 6.27 -26.34
C ALA A 391 1.91 4.82 -26.78
N MET A 392 3.16 4.44 -27.07
CA MET A 392 3.49 3.06 -27.48
C MET A 392 3.28 2.08 -26.33
N THR A 393 2.91 0.85 -26.65
CA THR A 393 2.67 -0.24 -25.69
C THR A 393 3.90 -0.47 -24.81
N ILE A 394 5.09 -0.51 -25.39
CA ILE A 394 6.37 -0.73 -24.66
C ILE A 394 6.76 0.45 -23.74
N ALA A 395 6.14 1.62 -23.90
CA ALA A 395 6.27 2.76 -22.99
C ALA A 395 5.27 2.74 -21.82
N GLN A 396 4.17 2.00 -21.94
CA GLN A 396 3.07 2.01 -20.96
C GLN A 396 2.93 0.70 -20.18
N VAL A 397 3.28 -0.43 -20.81
CA VAL A 397 3.12 -1.78 -20.27
C VAL A 397 4.48 -2.32 -19.81
N GLU A 398 4.46 -3.06 -18.69
CA GLU A 398 5.63 -3.73 -18.14
C GLU A 398 6.05 -4.90 -19.05
N ILE A 399 7.33 -4.92 -19.44
CA ILE A 399 7.90 -5.99 -20.29
C ILE A 399 8.45 -7.14 -19.43
N PHE A 400 9.06 -6.79 -18.29
CA PHE A 400 9.62 -7.74 -17.33
C PHE A 400 10.65 -8.71 -17.97
N GLY A 401 11.63 -8.11 -18.64
CA GLY A 401 12.72 -8.75 -19.35
C GLY A 401 13.82 -7.73 -19.66
N PRO A 402 14.94 -8.12 -20.30
CA PRO A 402 16.14 -7.29 -20.42
C PRO A 402 16.02 -6.25 -21.57
N VAL A 403 14.94 -5.45 -21.53
CA VAL A 403 14.50 -4.53 -22.57
C VAL A 403 14.39 -3.11 -22.02
N LEU A 404 15.26 -2.21 -22.52
CA LEU A 404 15.23 -0.80 -22.22
C LEU A 404 14.47 -0.04 -23.31
N VAL A 405 13.56 0.86 -22.93
CA VAL A 405 12.92 1.79 -23.88
C VAL A 405 13.41 3.21 -23.61
N THR A 406 13.71 3.95 -24.67
CA THR A 406 14.28 5.30 -24.58
C THR A 406 13.37 6.34 -25.23
N MET A 407 13.13 7.41 -24.48
CA MET A 407 12.42 8.61 -24.91
C MET A 407 13.25 9.85 -24.57
N THR A 408 13.01 10.96 -25.26
CA THR A 408 13.67 12.23 -24.99
C THR A 408 12.73 13.24 -24.35
N PHE A 409 13.30 14.25 -23.67
CA PHE A 409 12.59 15.43 -23.19
C PHE A 409 13.48 16.68 -23.35
N ARG A 410 12.88 17.87 -23.25
CA ARG A 410 13.58 19.16 -23.39
C ARG A 410 13.77 19.88 -22.06
N THR A 411 12.75 19.85 -21.21
CA THR A 411 12.73 20.59 -19.94
C THR A 411 12.49 19.66 -18.74
N PRO A 412 12.89 20.07 -17.52
CA PRO A 412 12.56 19.32 -16.30
C PRO A 412 11.05 19.07 -16.11
N ASP A 413 10.20 20.04 -16.47
CA ASP A 413 8.75 19.89 -16.38
C ASP A 413 8.21 18.84 -17.35
N GLU A 414 8.76 18.76 -18.56
CA GLU A 414 8.45 17.70 -19.52
C GLU A 414 8.92 16.34 -19.01
N ALA A 415 10.11 16.25 -18.42
CA ALA A 415 10.62 15.02 -17.81
C ALA A 415 9.69 14.49 -16.72
N VAL A 416 9.24 15.36 -15.80
CA VAL A 416 8.28 15.02 -14.74
C VAL A 416 6.95 14.57 -15.34
N THR A 417 6.46 15.26 -16.37
CA THR A 417 5.21 14.92 -17.05
C THR A 417 5.29 13.54 -17.69
N LEU A 418 6.35 13.24 -18.44
CA LEU A 418 6.56 11.94 -19.09
C LEU A 418 6.78 10.81 -18.07
N ALA A 419 7.55 11.07 -17.01
CA ALA A 419 7.83 10.10 -15.96
C ALA A 419 6.53 9.67 -15.25
N ASN A 420 5.67 10.64 -14.94
CA ASN A 420 4.38 10.42 -14.26
C ASN A 420 3.25 9.99 -15.20
N ASN A 421 3.45 10.01 -16.52
CA ASN A 421 2.48 9.55 -17.53
C ASN A 421 2.45 8.02 -17.63
N THR A 422 2.00 7.40 -16.54
CA THR A 422 1.83 5.95 -16.40
C THR A 422 0.80 5.67 -15.29
N ARG A 423 0.11 4.53 -15.38
CA ARG A 423 -0.78 4.04 -14.31
C ARG A 423 -0.04 3.62 -13.03
N TYR A 424 1.27 3.36 -13.14
CA TYR A 424 2.12 2.89 -12.06
C TYR A 424 2.72 4.04 -11.23
N GLY A 425 3.39 3.67 -10.13
CA GLY A 425 4.12 4.61 -9.28
C GLY A 425 4.97 3.89 -8.22
N LEU A 426 5.84 2.96 -8.63
CA LEU A 426 6.62 2.15 -7.70
C LEU A 426 7.95 2.82 -7.32
N ALA A 427 8.87 2.92 -8.27
CA ALA A 427 10.17 3.54 -8.07
C ALA A 427 10.55 4.46 -9.24
N ALA A 428 11.57 5.32 -9.05
CA ALA A 428 12.17 6.14 -10.09
C ALA A 428 13.65 6.42 -9.80
N SER A 429 14.40 6.79 -10.84
CA SER A 429 15.79 7.23 -10.72
C SER A 429 15.98 8.57 -11.42
N VAL A 430 16.77 9.47 -10.82
CA VAL A 430 17.05 10.83 -11.30
C VAL A 430 18.56 11.03 -11.34
N TRP A 431 19.09 11.44 -12.48
CA TRP A 431 20.51 11.64 -12.72
C TRP A 431 20.79 13.09 -13.10
N SER A 432 21.51 13.80 -12.25
CA SER A 432 21.96 15.18 -12.42
C SER A 432 23.07 15.48 -11.41
N GLU A 433 24.09 16.23 -11.81
CA GLU A 433 25.11 16.73 -10.88
C GLU A 433 24.66 18.00 -10.13
N ASN A 434 23.52 18.59 -10.51
CA ASN A 434 22.91 19.72 -9.83
C ASN A 434 21.95 19.29 -8.73
N ILE A 435 22.33 19.55 -7.47
CA ILE A 435 21.54 19.23 -6.28
C ILE A 435 20.13 19.84 -6.29
N ASN A 436 19.96 21.07 -6.79
CA ASN A 436 18.66 21.73 -6.81
C ASN A 436 17.72 21.02 -7.79
N LEU A 437 18.21 20.70 -8.98
CA LEU A 437 17.44 20.02 -10.01
C LEU A 437 17.07 18.60 -9.57
N ALA A 438 18.04 17.84 -9.06
CA ALA A 438 17.82 16.46 -8.62
C ALA A 438 16.77 16.37 -7.50
N LEU A 439 16.85 17.23 -6.48
CA LEU A 439 15.90 17.23 -5.36
C LEU A 439 14.51 17.74 -5.76
N ASP A 440 14.43 18.79 -6.60
CA ASP A 440 13.14 19.29 -7.11
C ASP A 440 12.38 18.20 -7.88
N VAL A 441 13.07 17.56 -8.84
CA VAL A 441 12.48 16.52 -9.67
C VAL A 441 12.08 15.32 -8.81
N ALA A 442 12.95 14.89 -7.87
CA ALA A 442 12.65 13.75 -7.00
C ALA A 442 11.38 13.95 -6.16
N ALA A 443 11.15 15.17 -5.65
CA ALA A 443 9.92 15.50 -4.93
C ALA A 443 8.67 15.42 -5.83
N ARG A 444 8.79 15.77 -7.10
CA ARG A 444 7.65 15.84 -8.05
C ARG A 444 7.27 14.51 -8.69
N LEU A 445 8.18 13.52 -8.70
CA LEU A 445 7.91 12.18 -9.23
C LEU A 445 6.91 11.41 -8.36
N GLN A 446 5.92 10.78 -8.98
CA GLN A 446 4.86 10.02 -8.30
C GLN A 446 5.30 8.55 -8.14
N ALA A 447 6.22 8.33 -7.21
CA ALA A 447 6.78 7.02 -6.89
C ALA A 447 7.03 6.89 -5.39
N GLY A 448 6.96 5.67 -4.86
CA GLY A 448 7.26 5.42 -3.44
C GLY A 448 8.74 5.33 -3.12
N THR A 449 9.60 5.18 -4.12
CA THR A 449 11.06 5.28 -3.95
C THR A 449 11.67 6.08 -5.11
N VAL A 450 12.56 7.02 -4.79
CA VAL A 450 13.32 7.77 -5.79
C VAL A 450 14.80 7.71 -5.42
N TRP A 451 15.64 7.32 -6.38
CA TRP A 451 17.08 7.31 -6.22
C TRP A 451 17.72 8.47 -6.99
N ILE A 452 18.53 9.29 -6.32
CA ILE A 452 19.32 10.34 -6.97
C ILE A 452 20.73 9.81 -7.24
N ASN A 453 21.16 9.87 -8.51
CA ASN A 453 22.45 9.39 -9.02
C ASN A 453 22.76 7.94 -8.63
N ALA A 454 21.71 7.12 -8.51
CA ALA A 454 21.76 5.70 -8.19
C ALA A 454 20.46 5.03 -8.65
N THR A 455 20.38 3.71 -8.54
CA THR A 455 19.16 2.93 -8.79
C THR A 455 19.20 1.62 -8.01
N ASN A 456 18.05 0.97 -7.82
CA ASN A 456 17.97 -0.38 -7.22
C ASN A 456 18.70 -0.54 -5.88
N LEU A 457 18.77 0.53 -5.07
CA LEU A 457 19.28 0.46 -3.71
C LEU A 457 18.17 0.02 -2.76
N PHE A 458 18.47 -0.99 -1.94
CA PHE A 458 17.56 -1.55 -0.95
C PHE A 458 18.25 -1.69 0.40
N ASP A 459 17.52 -1.39 1.48
CA ASP A 459 17.91 -1.77 2.83
C ASP A 459 16.67 -2.09 3.64
N ALA A 460 16.80 -3.00 4.60
CA ALA A 460 15.70 -3.39 5.47
C ALA A 460 15.11 -2.22 6.28
N ALA A 461 15.89 -1.16 6.52
CA ALA A 461 15.43 0.03 7.23
C ALA A 461 14.64 1.03 6.37
N CYS A 462 14.64 0.87 5.05
CA CYS A 462 14.03 1.83 4.13
C CYS A 462 12.76 1.20 3.53
N GLY A 463 11.59 1.67 3.94
CA GLY A 463 10.31 1.19 3.41
C GLY A 463 10.20 1.29 1.87
N PHE A 464 9.80 0.21 1.22
CA PHE A 464 9.55 0.16 -0.21
C PHE A 464 8.07 -0.10 -0.47
N GLY A 465 7.49 0.60 -1.46
CA GLY A 465 6.18 0.19 -1.98
C GLY A 465 5.52 1.18 -2.92
N GLY A 466 4.41 0.75 -3.52
CA GLY A 466 3.77 1.44 -4.65
C GLY A 466 2.88 2.64 -4.31
N TYR A 467 2.66 3.46 -5.34
CA TYR A 467 1.56 4.43 -5.51
C TYR A 467 0.65 3.91 -6.64
N ARG A 468 -0.59 4.44 -6.73
CA ARG A 468 -1.52 4.16 -7.85
C ARG A 468 -1.71 2.65 -8.08
N GLU A 469 -1.63 2.17 -9.33
CA GLU A 469 -1.78 0.76 -9.69
C GLU A 469 -0.55 -0.11 -9.36
N SER A 470 0.52 0.48 -8.84
CA SER A 470 1.63 -0.28 -8.23
C SER A 470 1.28 -0.81 -6.82
N GLY A 471 0.08 -0.50 -6.32
CA GLY A 471 -0.47 -1.05 -5.10
C GLY A 471 -0.31 -0.13 -3.89
N PHE A 472 -0.37 -0.71 -2.70
CA PHE A 472 -0.39 0.01 -1.42
C PHE A 472 0.12 -0.85 -0.26
N GLY A 473 0.61 -0.17 0.77
CA GLY A 473 1.41 -0.76 1.84
C GLY A 473 2.89 -0.38 1.68
N ARG A 474 3.70 -0.73 2.68
CA ARG A 474 5.16 -0.61 2.61
C ARG A 474 5.79 -1.87 3.19
N GLU A 475 6.90 -2.30 2.62
CA GLU A 475 7.74 -3.39 3.12
C GLU A 475 9.11 -2.84 3.56
N GLY A 476 9.55 -3.18 4.77
CA GLY A 476 10.75 -2.59 5.38
C GLY A 476 10.48 -1.30 6.17
N GLY A 477 11.49 -0.86 6.93
CA GLY A 477 11.40 0.31 7.81
C GLY A 477 10.43 0.14 8.98
N LYS A 478 10.21 1.23 9.74
CA LYS A 478 9.17 1.29 10.80
C LYS A 478 7.78 1.32 10.15
N GLU A 479 7.70 1.92 8.97
CA GLU A 479 6.52 2.10 8.14
C GLU A 479 5.88 0.76 7.80
N GLY A 480 6.69 -0.22 7.36
CA GLY A 480 6.22 -1.56 7.02
C GLY A 480 5.78 -2.39 8.23
N LEU A 481 6.13 -2.00 9.47
CA LEU A 481 5.66 -2.71 10.67
C LEU A 481 4.18 -2.45 10.92
N TYR A 482 3.69 -1.24 10.61
CA TYR A 482 2.29 -0.90 10.75
C TYR A 482 1.41 -1.83 9.93
N GLU A 483 1.91 -2.38 8.82
CA GLU A 483 1.22 -3.38 8.01
C GLU A 483 0.95 -4.71 8.70
N TYR A 484 1.62 -4.99 9.82
CA TYR A 484 1.56 -6.26 10.54
C TYR A 484 0.99 -6.13 11.96
N VAL A 485 0.44 -4.96 12.29
CA VAL A 485 -0.22 -4.68 13.57
C VAL A 485 -1.54 -3.95 13.37
N ARG A 486 -2.34 -3.90 14.43
CA ARG A 486 -3.54 -3.05 14.53
C ARG A 486 -3.57 -2.34 15.88
N PRO A 487 -4.31 -1.23 16.01
CA PRO A 487 -4.57 -0.63 17.32
C PRO A 487 -5.18 -1.64 18.29
N ARG A 488 -4.76 -1.62 19.56
CA ARG A 488 -5.26 -2.54 20.60
C ARG A 488 -6.77 -2.44 20.83
N TRP A 489 -7.32 -1.24 20.67
CA TRP A 489 -8.74 -0.99 20.88
C TRP A 489 -9.61 -1.73 19.84
N GLU A 490 -9.17 -1.82 18.58
CA GLU A 490 -9.87 -2.59 17.54
C GLU A 490 -9.92 -4.09 17.88
N GLY A 491 -8.80 -4.62 18.38
CA GLY A 491 -8.72 -6.00 18.84
C GLY A 491 -9.67 -6.30 20.00
N ALA A 492 -9.77 -5.38 20.96
CA ALA A 492 -10.70 -5.50 22.08
C ALA A 492 -12.17 -5.45 21.62
N ALA A 493 -12.51 -4.55 20.70
CA ALA A 493 -13.84 -4.45 20.11
C ALA A 493 -14.24 -5.76 19.42
N ALA A 494 -13.37 -6.31 18.56
CA ALA A 494 -13.58 -7.58 17.87
C ALA A 494 -13.80 -8.77 18.85
N ARG A 495 -13.05 -8.81 19.96
CA ARG A 495 -13.21 -9.85 21.01
C ARG A 495 -14.50 -9.71 21.81
N SER A 496 -15.01 -8.50 21.99
CA SER A 496 -16.18 -8.23 22.82
C SER A 496 -17.52 -8.55 22.15
N GLY A 497 -17.55 -8.75 20.83
CA GLY A 497 -18.78 -8.99 20.06
C GLY A 497 -19.82 -7.86 20.13
N ARG A 498 -19.51 -6.74 20.80
CA ARG A 498 -20.44 -5.64 21.02
C ARG A 498 -20.54 -4.80 19.76
N ARG A 499 -21.54 -5.11 18.94
CA ARG A 499 -22.22 -4.08 18.12
C ARG A 499 -22.95 -3.18 19.12
N ARG A 500 -22.33 -2.08 19.55
CA ARG A 500 -23.00 -1.09 20.43
C ARG A 500 -24.10 -0.38 19.64
N GLY A 501 -25.27 -0.98 19.49
CA GLY A 501 -26.40 -0.27 18.89
C GLY A 501 -26.64 1.05 19.63
N LEU A 502 -26.99 2.12 18.91
CA LEU A 502 -27.30 3.47 19.40
C LEU A 502 -28.45 3.54 20.43
N ALA A 503 -28.96 2.40 20.92
CA ALA A 503 -30.13 2.33 21.79
C ALA A 503 -29.84 2.00 23.27
N GLU A 504 -28.61 1.63 23.65
CA GLU A 504 -28.32 1.19 25.04
C GLU A 504 -27.41 2.15 25.81
N THR A 505 -27.87 3.40 25.98
CA THR A 505 -27.46 4.25 27.11
C THR A 505 -28.70 4.92 27.72
N SER A 506 -29.69 4.12 28.13
CA SER A 506 -30.78 4.59 29.02
C SER A 506 -31.55 3.44 29.68
N ALA A 507 -30.94 2.80 30.68
CA ALA A 507 -31.62 2.09 31.78
C ALA A 507 -30.54 1.83 32.84
N GLY A 508 -30.51 2.47 34.00
CA GLY A 508 -31.61 2.58 34.96
C GLY A 508 -31.26 1.67 36.13
N GLY A 509 -30.45 2.17 37.07
CA GLY A 509 -30.16 1.49 38.33
C GLY A 509 -31.44 1.38 39.16
N GLU A 510 -31.84 0.15 39.46
CA GLU A 510 -33.03 -0.19 40.22
C GLU A 510 -32.94 0.38 41.65
N SER A 511 -33.98 1.11 42.07
CA SER A 511 -34.29 1.27 43.50
C SER A 511 -35.74 0.84 43.76
N LYS A 512 -35.90 0.06 44.82
CA LYS A 512 -37.06 -0.75 45.19
C LYS A 512 -38.29 0.08 45.49
N ALA A 513 -39.44 -0.41 45.04
CA ALA A 513 -40.76 0.09 45.37
C ALA A 513 -41.08 0.03 46.88
N HIS A 514 -41.68 1.11 47.39
CA HIS A 514 -42.53 1.08 48.58
C HIS A 514 -43.79 1.89 48.31
N SER A 515 -44.92 1.23 48.53
CA SER A 515 -46.28 1.73 48.38
C SER A 515 -46.67 2.73 49.46
N GLY A 516 -47.34 3.82 49.09
CA GLY A 516 -48.00 4.72 50.03
C GLY A 516 -49.01 5.62 49.33
N ASN A 517 -50.30 5.40 49.63
CA ASN A 517 -51.42 6.27 49.25
C ASN A 517 -51.31 7.64 49.95
N GLY A 518 -51.62 8.72 49.24
CA GLY A 518 -51.83 10.04 49.83
C GLY A 518 -52.34 11.07 48.83
N HIS A 519 -53.61 11.47 48.97
CA HIS A 519 -54.18 12.66 48.35
C HIS A 519 -53.65 13.92 49.05
N ALA A 520 -53.25 14.95 48.29
CA ALA A 520 -53.33 16.36 48.67
C ALA A 520 -53.07 17.29 47.47
N GLU A 521 -53.81 18.39 47.44
CA GLU A 521 -53.85 19.43 46.41
C GLU A 521 -52.73 20.49 46.52
N HIS A 522 -52.53 21.19 45.39
CA HIS A 522 -52.04 22.57 45.20
C HIS A 522 -50.54 22.93 45.34
N GLY A 523 -50.03 23.63 44.30
CA GLY A 523 -49.03 24.70 44.49
C GLY A 523 -47.91 24.87 43.45
N SER A 524 -48.22 25.45 42.29
CA SER A 524 -47.44 26.47 41.54
C SER A 524 -45.91 26.36 41.36
N ASN A 525 -45.44 26.20 40.11
CA ASN A 525 -44.81 27.26 39.28
C ASN A 525 -44.03 26.65 38.10
N GLY A 526 -44.76 26.28 37.06
CA GLY A 526 -44.19 26.06 35.72
C GLY A 526 -44.35 27.33 34.89
N VAL A 527 -43.24 27.88 34.41
CA VAL A 527 -43.24 28.92 33.38
C VAL A 527 -43.86 28.33 32.11
N VAL A 528 -45.07 28.79 31.79
CA VAL A 528 -45.79 28.41 30.57
C VAL A 528 -45.15 29.15 29.40
N LEU A 529 -44.40 28.43 28.56
CA LEU A 529 -44.14 28.86 27.20
C LEU A 529 -45.42 28.64 26.40
N ALA A 530 -46.08 29.74 26.05
CA ALA A 530 -47.25 29.75 25.20
C ALA A 530 -46.94 29.10 23.84
N GLY A 531 -47.73 28.10 23.45
CA GLY A 531 -47.64 27.49 22.13
C GLY A 531 -48.03 26.00 22.02
N SER A 532 -48.56 25.38 23.08
CA SER A 532 -48.87 23.94 23.10
C SER A 532 -50.13 23.51 22.32
N GLU A 533 -50.83 24.44 21.64
CA GLU A 533 -52.06 24.12 20.90
C GLU A 533 -51.90 24.11 19.36
N VAL A 534 -50.68 24.27 18.83
CA VAL A 534 -50.44 24.26 17.36
C VAL A 534 -49.94 22.90 16.84
N PHE A 535 -49.72 21.90 17.70
CA PHE A 535 -48.98 20.69 17.33
C PHE A 535 -49.83 19.48 16.88
N ALA A 536 -51.14 19.62 16.72
CA ALA A 536 -51.99 18.51 16.29
C ALA A 536 -52.18 18.36 14.77
N ASP A 537 -51.74 19.33 13.94
CA ASP A 537 -52.10 19.39 12.50
C ASP A 537 -50.90 19.49 11.53
N LEU A 538 -49.69 19.15 11.97
CA LEU A 538 -48.43 19.40 11.24
C LEU A 538 -47.67 18.15 10.77
N ALA A 539 -48.27 16.96 10.85
CA ALA A 539 -47.65 15.73 10.33
C ALA A 539 -47.47 15.81 8.80
N GLY A 540 -46.29 16.26 8.35
CA GLY A 540 -45.87 16.21 6.95
C GLY A 540 -45.80 17.53 6.18
N ARG A 541 -45.97 18.70 6.81
CA ARG A 541 -45.79 19.98 6.11
C ARG A 541 -44.32 20.43 6.10
N ILE A 542 -43.82 20.76 4.91
CA ILE A 542 -42.53 21.43 4.69
C ILE A 542 -42.54 22.77 5.46
N PRO A 543 -41.44 23.19 6.11
CA PRO A 543 -41.39 24.48 6.80
C PRO A 543 -41.85 25.64 5.90
N PRO A 544 -42.57 26.65 6.42
CA PRO A 544 -43.09 27.77 5.62
C PRO A 544 -42.00 28.69 5.05
N ILE A 545 -40.75 28.52 5.49
CA ILE A 545 -39.57 29.25 5.05
C ILE A 545 -38.63 28.25 4.36
N ASP A 546 -38.05 28.64 3.23
CA ASP A 546 -37.04 27.83 2.54
C ASP A 546 -35.82 27.61 3.45
N ARG A 547 -35.67 26.35 3.88
CA ARG A 547 -34.56 25.86 4.71
C ARG A 547 -33.84 24.72 3.97
N THR A 548 -33.50 24.98 2.70
CA THR A 548 -32.87 24.00 1.83
C THR A 548 -31.40 24.37 1.55
N PRO A 549 -30.46 23.98 2.43
CA PRO A 549 -29.06 23.94 2.10
C PRO A 549 -28.75 23.28 0.75
N LYS A 550 -27.82 23.90 0.04
CA LYS A 550 -27.26 23.43 -1.23
C LYS A 550 -26.13 22.41 -0.98
N LEU A 551 -25.44 22.00 -2.04
CA LEU A 551 -24.14 21.34 -1.94
C LEU A 551 -23.03 22.39 -1.76
N PHE A 552 -21.84 22.00 -1.31
CA PHE A 552 -20.68 22.90 -1.24
C PHE A 552 -19.57 22.36 -2.14
N ILE A 553 -19.36 22.97 -3.30
CA ILE A 553 -18.40 22.48 -4.30
C ILE A 553 -17.58 23.65 -4.82
N GLY A 554 -16.25 23.52 -4.80
CA GLY A 554 -15.36 24.56 -5.31
C GLY A 554 -15.45 25.87 -4.54
N GLY A 555 -15.60 25.79 -3.20
CA GLY A 555 -15.64 26.97 -2.34
C GLY A 555 -16.93 27.79 -2.41
N LYS A 556 -18.01 27.23 -2.95
CA LYS A 556 -19.31 27.91 -3.05
C LYS A 556 -20.46 26.94 -2.93
N GLN A 557 -21.61 27.47 -2.53
CA GLN A 557 -22.86 26.72 -2.52
C GLN A 557 -23.44 26.52 -3.92
N VAL A 558 -23.71 25.27 -4.32
CA VAL A 558 -24.25 24.92 -5.65
C VAL A 558 -25.48 24.04 -5.54
N ARG A 559 -26.48 24.28 -6.39
CA ARG A 559 -27.68 23.43 -6.43
C ARG A 559 -27.26 22.01 -6.86
N PRO A 560 -27.90 20.96 -6.33
CA PRO A 560 -27.70 19.61 -6.84
C PRO A 560 -28.10 19.57 -8.31
N ASP A 561 -27.32 18.88 -9.12
CA ASP A 561 -27.57 18.76 -10.57
C ASP A 561 -28.94 18.16 -10.88
N SER A 562 -29.42 17.25 -10.02
CA SER A 562 -30.74 16.64 -10.12
C SER A 562 -31.90 17.63 -9.93
N GLY A 563 -31.65 18.77 -9.28
CA GLY A 563 -32.67 19.71 -8.83
C GLY A 563 -33.50 19.24 -7.63
N TYR A 564 -33.29 18.01 -7.15
CA TYR A 564 -34.05 17.44 -6.03
C TYR A 564 -33.41 17.77 -4.68
N SER A 565 -34.23 17.73 -3.65
CA SER A 565 -33.84 17.84 -2.25
C SER A 565 -34.45 16.71 -1.43
N LEU A 566 -33.76 16.32 -0.36
CA LEU A 566 -34.20 15.29 0.58
C LEU A 566 -34.69 15.93 1.88
N PRO A 567 -35.82 15.48 2.46
CA PRO A 567 -36.28 15.97 3.74
C PRO A 567 -35.36 15.47 4.86
N VAL A 568 -34.97 16.37 5.76
CA VAL A 568 -34.28 16.03 7.01
C VAL A 568 -35.31 16.02 8.14
N ARG A 569 -35.34 14.93 8.90
CA ARG A 569 -36.31 14.72 9.98
C ARG A 569 -35.61 14.71 11.33
N ASP A 570 -36.30 15.23 12.34
CA ASP A 570 -35.91 15.02 13.74
C ASP A 570 -36.31 13.60 14.21
N PRO A 571 -35.90 13.18 15.44
CA PRO A 571 -36.25 11.86 15.96
C PRO A 571 -37.76 11.63 16.15
N GLN A 572 -38.56 12.69 16.19
CA GLN A 572 -40.02 12.63 16.25
C GLN A 572 -40.65 12.50 14.85
N GLY A 573 -39.84 12.48 13.79
CA GLY A 573 -40.26 12.32 12.40
C GLY A 573 -40.68 13.63 11.71
N MET A 574 -40.57 14.76 12.39
CA MET A 574 -40.95 16.08 11.87
C MET A 574 -39.87 16.61 10.93
N ILE A 575 -40.27 17.24 9.83
CA ILE A 575 -39.34 17.82 8.85
C ILE A 575 -38.77 19.12 9.43
N ILE A 576 -37.47 19.13 9.72
CA ILE A 576 -36.75 20.29 10.29
C ILE A 576 -36.01 21.11 9.23
N GLY A 577 -35.81 20.54 8.05
CA GLY A 577 -35.17 21.18 6.89
C GLY A 577 -35.11 20.23 5.70
N GLN A 578 -34.41 20.65 4.65
CA GLN A 578 -34.10 19.80 3.49
C GLN A 578 -32.62 19.93 3.13
N VAL A 579 -32.07 18.99 2.37
CA VAL A 579 -30.71 19.11 1.82
C VAL A 579 -30.70 18.74 0.34
N GLY A 580 -29.74 19.27 -0.43
CA GLY A 580 -29.57 18.86 -1.82
C GLY A 580 -29.43 17.34 -1.98
N ALA A 581 -30.11 16.76 -2.98
CA ALA A 581 -29.97 15.35 -3.33
C ALA A 581 -28.86 15.19 -4.38
N GLY A 582 -27.62 15.08 -3.89
CA GLY A 582 -26.44 14.92 -4.75
C GLY A 582 -26.52 13.65 -5.61
N ASN A 583 -25.89 13.70 -6.78
CA ASN A 583 -25.83 12.58 -7.72
C ASN A 583 -24.40 12.33 -8.25
N ARG A 584 -24.26 11.43 -9.23
CA ARG A 584 -22.99 11.13 -9.89
C ARG A 584 -22.30 12.34 -10.53
N LYS A 585 -23.06 13.28 -11.10
CA LYS A 585 -22.51 14.48 -11.73
C LYS A 585 -22.03 15.47 -10.67
N ASP A 586 -22.71 15.59 -9.54
CA ASP A 586 -22.23 16.40 -8.42
C ASP A 586 -20.91 15.85 -7.85
N ILE A 587 -20.77 14.53 -7.72
CA ILE A 587 -19.49 13.91 -7.34
C ILE A 587 -18.39 14.22 -8.36
N ARG A 588 -18.68 14.11 -9.67
CA ARG A 588 -17.72 14.48 -10.72
C ARG A 588 -17.26 15.94 -10.57
N ASN A 589 -18.20 16.87 -10.43
CA ASN A 589 -17.89 18.29 -10.25
C ASN A 589 -17.05 18.53 -8.99
N ALA A 590 -17.32 17.78 -7.91
CA ALA A 590 -16.55 17.84 -6.68
C ALA A 590 -15.12 17.30 -6.84
N VAL A 591 -14.93 16.21 -7.59
CA VAL A 591 -13.60 15.67 -7.92
C VAL A 591 -12.82 16.63 -8.82
N GLU A 592 -13.46 17.22 -9.83
CA GLU A 592 -12.87 18.26 -10.68
C GLU A 592 -12.41 19.46 -9.85
N ALA A 593 -13.24 19.93 -8.91
CA ALA A 593 -12.88 21.00 -7.98
C ALA A 593 -11.72 20.60 -7.04
N ALA A 594 -11.71 19.36 -6.56
CA ALA A 594 -10.65 18.83 -5.71
C ALA A 594 -9.29 18.77 -6.43
N HIS A 595 -9.27 18.46 -7.73
CA HIS A 595 -8.06 18.51 -8.56
C HIS A 595 -7.66 19.94 -8.94
N ALA A 596 -8.62 20.83 -9.20
CA ALA A 596 -8.33 22.25 -9.41
C ALA A 596 -7.66 22.91 -8.19
N ALA A 597 -7.92 22.38 -6.99
CA ALA A 597 -7.28 22.79 -5.74
C ALA A 597 -5.88 22.20 -5.51
N ARG A 598 -5.23 21.60 -6.53
CA ARG A 598 -3.91 20.95 -6.41
C ARG A 598 -2.82 21.85 -5.84
N ALA A 599 -2.85 23.16 -6.10
CA ALA A 599 -1.92 24.12 -5.50
C ALA A 599 -1.92 24.09 -3.96
N ARG A 600 -2.99 23.59 -3.33
CA ARG A 600 -3.04 23.36 -1.88
C ARG A 600 -2.11 22.23 -1.42
N ARG A 601 -1.83 21.23 -2.26
CA ARG A 601 -0.84 20.18 -1.96
C ARG A 601 0.56 20.79 -1.79
N GLU A 602 0.81 21.93 -2.44
CA GLU A 602 2.06 22.68 -2.41
C GLU A 602 2.07 23.78 -1.32
N ALA A 603 0.93 24.04 -0.68
CA ALA A 603 0.86 25.01 0.42
C ALA A 603 1.71 24.54 1.60
N SER A 604 2.37 25.49 2.28
CA SER A 604 3.24 25.16 3.40
C SER A 604 2.43 24.57 4.57
N ALA A 605 3.08 23.72 5.37
CA ALA A 605 2.46 23.16 6.57
C ALA A 605 1.91 24.25 7.50
N HIS A 606 2.61 25.38 7.62
CA HIS A 606 2.16 26.54 8.37
C HIS A 606 0.86 27.13 7.83
N GLN A 607 0.73 27.32 6.51
CA GLN A 607 -0.50 27.82 5.89
C GLN A 607 -1.68 26.87 6.14
N ARG A 608 -1.45 25.56 6.05
CA ARG A 608 -2.49 24.56 6.37
C ARG A 608 -2.90 24.62 7.84
N ALA A 609 -1.94 24.81 8.76
CA ALA A 609 -2.21 24.98 10.19
C ALA A 609 -3.09 26.22 10.44
N GLN A 610 -2.75 27.38 9.86
CA GLN A 610 -3.53 28.61 10.01
C GLN A 610 -4.98 28.42 9.56
N VAL A 611 -5.21 27.77 8.42
CA VAL A 611 -6.57 27.48 7.95
C VAL A 611 -7.33 26.59 8.95
N LEU A 612 -6.71 25.55 9.51
CA LEU A 612 -7.37 24.71 10.52
C LEU A 612 -7.61 25.44 11.84
N PHE A 613 -6.71 26.33 12.26
CA PHE A 613 -6.93 27.22 13.42
C PHE A 613 -8.15 28.12 13.21
N TYR A 614 -8.26 28.76 12.04
CA TYR A 614 -9.42 29.59 11.71
C TYR A 614 -10.72 28.78 11.69
N ILE A 615 -10.71 27.54 11.18
CA ILE A 615 -11.90 26.67 11.25
C ILE A 615 -12.29 26.41 12.71
N ALA A 616 -11.31 26.12 13.58
CA ALA A 616 -11.56 25.89 15.00
C ALA A 616 -12.15 27.13 15.69
N GLU A 617 -11.55 28.30 15.45
CA GLU A 617 -11.99 29.59 16.02
C GLU A 617 -13.39 29.99 15.54
N ASN A 618 -13.66 29.86 14.24
CA ASN A 618 -14.95 30.20 13.65
C ASN A 618 -16.04 29.20 14.06
N LEU A 619 -15.71 27.92 14.27
CA LEU A 619 -16.62 26.95 14.85
C LEU A 619 -16.91 27.26 16.33
N ALA A 620 -15.88 27.62 17.11
CA ALA A 620 -16.03 28.02 18.51
C ALA A 620 -16.92 29.26 18.66
N ALA A 621 -16.79 30.25 17.76
CA ALA A 621 -17.66 31.43 17.74
C ALA A 621 -19.14 31.09 17.51
N ARG A 622 -19.44 29.92 16.91
CA ARG A 622 -20.81 29.44 16.62
C ARG A 622 -21.19 28.21 17.44
N GLU A 623 -20.48 27.91 18.52
CA GLU A 623 -20.65 26.65 19.27
C GLU A 623 -22.10 26.38 19.68
N GLN A 624 -22.76 27.37 20.30
CA GLN A 624 -24.13 27.25 20.76
C GLN A 624 -25.10 26.95 19.61
N GLU A 625 -24.87 27.53 18.44
CA GLU A 625 -25.69 27.29 17.24
C GLU A 625 -25.57 25.84 16.79
N PHE A 626 -24.34 25.33 16.69
CA PHE A 626 -24.09 23.93 16.32
C PHE A 626 -24.65 22.95 17.36
N ALA A 627 -24.54 23.26 18.66
CA ALA A 627 -25.10 22.42 19.71
C ALA A 627 -26.63 22.35 19.61
N LEU A 628 -27.31 23.48 19.41
CA LEU A 628 -28.75 23.52 19.18
C LEU A 628 -29.17 22.77 17.91
N ARG A 629 -28.37 22.88 16.84
CA ARG A 629 -28.61 22.11 15.61
C ARG A 629 -28.55 20.60 15.89
N LEU A 630 -27.52 20.15 16.59
CA LEU A 630 -27.35 18.73 16.94
C LEU A 630 -28.51 18.24 17.81
N VAL A 631 -28.95 19.02 18.81
CA VAL A 631 -30.15 18.69 19.61
C VAL A 631 -31.37 18.51 18.71
N GLN A 632 -31.60 19.44 17.77
CA GLN A 632 -32.74 19.38 16.86
C GLN A 632 -32.70 18.15 15.96
N GLN A 633 -31.54 17.77 15.43
CA GLN A 633 -31.43 16.66 14.47
C GLN A 633 -31.38 15.28 15.14
N THR A 634 -30.78 15.19 16.34
CA THR A 634 -30.46 13.90 16.97
C THR A 634 -31.32 13.60 18.20
N GLY A 635 -31.99 14.61 18.78
CA GLY A 635 -32.75 14.51 20.03
C GLY A 635 -31.89 14.27 21.27
N ARG A 636 -30.55 14.35 21.14
CA ARG A 636 -29.63 14.28 22.28
C ARG A 636 -29.80 15.48 23.20
N THR A 637 -29.35 15.34 24.44
CA THR A 637 -29.38 16.47 25.39
C THR A 637 -28.47 17.59 24.92
N TYR A 638 -28.78 18.84 25.30
CA TYR A 638 -27.90 19.98 24.99
C TYR A 638 -26.48 19.79 25.54
N ALA A 639 -26.34 19.17 26.72
CA ALA A 639 -25.04 18.87 27.31
C ALA A 639 -24.22 17.92 26.44
N ASP A 640 -24.84 16.85 25.94
CA ASP A 640 -24.17 15.89 25.05
C ASP A 640 -23.80 16.52 23.70
N ALA A 641 -24.70 17.33 23.14
CA ALA A 641 -24.47 18.06 21.90
C ALA A 641 -23.35 19.09 22.04
N ALA A 642 -23.33 19.87 23.12
CA ALA A 642 -22.27 20.82 23.41
C ALA A 642 -20.92 20.10 23.59
N ALA A 643 -20.89 18.95 24.26
CA ALA A 643 -19.69 18.14 24.39
C ALA A 643 -19.17 17.62 23.03
N GLU A 644 -20.07 17.26 22.11
CA GLU A 644 -19.70 16.90 20.73
C GLU A 644 -19.03 18.06 20.00
N VAL A 645 -19.62 19.27 20.05
CA VAL A 645 -19.07 20.47 19.40
C VAL A 645 -17.71 20.84 20.01
N GLN A 646 -17.59 20.87 21.33
CA GLN A 646 -16.34 21.15 22.04
C GLN A 646 -15.23 20.17 21.67
N THR A 647 -15.57 18.88 21.60
CA THR A 647 -14.61 17.86 21.16
C THR A 647 -14.21 18.10 19.71
N ALA A 648 -15.14 18.47 18.83
CA ALA A 648 -14.83 18.74 17.42
C ALA A 648 -13.92 19.96 17.25
N ILE A 649 -14.12 21.01 18.04
CA ILE A 649 -13.22 22.19 18.11
C ILE A 649 -11.83 21.75 18.57
N ALA A 650 -11.75 20.96 19.65
CA ALA A 650 -10.48 20.43 20.13
C ALA A 650 -9.76 19.60 19.07
N ARG A 651 -10.47 18.75 18.31
CA ARG A 651 -9.90 17.96 17.20
C ARG A 651 -9.32 18.85 16.10
N LEU A 652 -9.99 19.94 15.74
CA LEU A 652 -9.46 20.89 14.76
C LEU A 652 -8.16 21.53 15.26
N PHE A 653 -8.09 21.94 16.53
CA PHE A 653 -6.86 22.46 17.14
C PHE A 653 -5.74 21.42 17.15
N SER A 654 -6.03 20.18 17.52
CA SER A 654 -5.05 19.09 17.48
C SER A 654 -4.46 18.89 16.09
N TYR A 655 -5.30 18.79 15.07
CA TYR A 655 -4.82 18.54 13.70
C TYR A 655 -4.20 19.78 13.05
N ALA A 656 -4.61 20.99 13.46
CA ALA A 656 -3.87 22.22 13.15
C ALA A 656 -2.44 22.14 13.69
N ALA A 657 -2.25 21.63 14.92
CA ALA A 657 -0.93 21.45 15.50
C ALA A 657 -0.11 20.36 14.79
N TRP A 658 -0.74 19.31 14.25
CA TRP A 658 -0.06 18.23 13.53
C TRP A 658 0.42 18.60 12.12
N CYS A 659 -0.13 19.64 11.49
CA CYS A 659 0.20 20.06 10.13
C CYS A 659 1.71 20.11 9.83
N ASP A 660 2.50 20.63 10.78
CA ASP A 660 3.94 20.84 10.69
C ASP A 660 4.75 19.98 11.68
N LYS A 661 4.13 18.99 12.33
CA LYS A 661 4.77 18.11 13.35
C LYS A 661 4.72 16.63 13.01
N PHE A 662 4.01 16.26 11.94
CA PHE A 662 3.99 14.88 11.45
C PHE A 662 5.14 14.63 10.47
N GLU A 663 6.37 14.75 10.98
CA GLU A 663 7.60 14.72 10.18
C GLU A 663 7.91 13.35 9.56
N GLY A 664 8.73 13.40 8.51
CA GLY A 664 9.35 12.20 7.93
C GLY A 664 10.43 11.59 8.82
N SER A 665 11.18 10.64 8.28
CA SER A 665 12.32 10.03 8.98
C SER A 665 13.55 10.03 8.10
N ILE A 666 14.73 9.97 8.71
CA ILE A 666 16.00 9.80 8.00
C ILE A 666 16.55 8.42 8.33
N HIS A 667 16.82 7.62 7.31
CA HIS A 667 17.48 6.33 7.46
C HIS A 667 18.93 6.42 6.99
N ARG A 668 19.81 5.71 7.71
CA ARG A 668 21.22 5.54 7.37
C ARG A 668 21.46 4.07 7.04
N PRO A 669 21.16 3.63 5.81
CA PRO A 669 21.46 2.28 5.37
C PRO A 669 22.98 2.05 5.36
N PRO A 670 23.46 0.80 5.41
CA PRO A 670 24.89 0.48 5.27
C PRO A 670 25.34 0.56 3.80
N LEU A 671 24.88 1.57 3.08
CA LEU A 671 25.13 1.88 1.67
C LEU A 671 25.49 3.36 1.58
N ARG A 672 26.15 3.78 0.49
CA ARG A 672 26.51 5.18 0.28
C ARG A 672 25.24 6.06 0.27
N GLY A 673 25.23 7.09 1.10
CA GLY A 673 24.17 8.09 1.16
C GLY A 673 23.24 7.94 2.36
N MET A 674 22.11 8.65 2.30
CA MET A 674 21.03 8.55 3.27
C MET A 674 19.68 8.49 2.56
N VAL A 675 18.64 8.09 3.31
CA VAL A 675 17.28 8.01 2.77
C VAL A 675 16.38 8.93 3.56
N LEU A 676 15.72 9.84 2.85
CA LEU A 676 14.69 10.72 3.38
C LEU A 676 13.35 10.03 3.17
N ALA A 677 12.76 9.50 4.24
CA ALA A 677 11.40 8.98 4.26
C ALA A 677 10.41 10.13 4.44
N VAL A 678 10.03 10.76 3.33
CA VAL A 678 9.15 11.92 3.27
C VAL A 678 7.69 11.46 3.32
N ARG A 679 6.86 12.20 4.04
CA ARG A 679 5.42 12.00 4.07
C ARG A 679 4.75 12.95 3.09
N GLU A 680 3.97 12.39 2.18
CA GLU A 680 3.25 13.12 1.15
C GLU A 680 1.74 12.94 1.32
N PRO A 681 0.92 13.93 0.92
CA PRO A 681 -0.51 13.71 0.80
C PRO A 681 -0.80 12.55 -0.16
N VAL A 682 -1.89 11.83 0.12
CA VAL A 682 -2.39 10.78 -0.77
C VAL A 682 -2.95 11.37 -2.06
N GLY A 683 -3.71 12.47 -1.95
CA GLY A 683 -4.28 13.17 -3.08
C GLY A 683 -5.72 13.61 -2.85
N VAL A 684 -6.65 13.20 -3.72
CA VAL A 684 -8.09 13.36 -3.52
C VAL A 684 -8.59 12.19 -2.67
N ILE A 685 -9.23 12.52 -1.54
CA ILE A 685 -9.84 11.53 -0.65
C ILE A 685 -11.36 11.68 -0.69
N GLY A 686 -12.05 10.62 -1.11
CA GLY A 686 -13.48 10.49 -0.96
C GLY A 686 -13.82 10.00 0.46
N ILE A 687 -14.72 10.68 1.18
CA ILE A 687 -15.06 10.34 2.57
C ILE A 687 -16.57 10.17 2.68
N ALA A 688 -17.04 9.04 3.19
CA ALA A 688 -18.40 8.85 3.67
C ALA A 688 -18.42 8.76 5.20
N CYS A 689 -19.06 9.75 5.81
CA CYS A 689 -19.08 9.92 7.27
C CYS A 689 -20.04 8.94 7.98
N PRO A 690 -19.79 8.67 9.27
CA PRO A 690 -20.71 7.91 10.12
C PRO A 690 -22.05 8.63 10.32
N ASP A 691 -23.05 7.89 10.79
CA ASP A 691 -24.34 8.48 11.19
C ASP A 691 -24.27 9.03 12.62
N GLU A 692 -23.54 8.34 13.50
CA GLU A 692 -23.25 8.75 14.86
C GLU A 692 -22.30 9.95 14.90
N PHE A 693 -22.50 10.84 15.89
CA PHE A 693 -21.69 12.05 16.06
C PHE A 693 -21.53 12.85 14.75
N PRO A 694 -22.64 13.34 14.17
CA PRO A 694 -22.65 13.85 12.79
C PRO A 694 -21.73 15.05 12.56
N LEU A 695 -21.40 15.83 13.60
CA LEU A 695 -20.40 16.90 13.49
C LEU A 695 -19.00 16.39 13.83
N LEU A 696 -18.84 15.70 14.96
CA LEU A 696 -17.53 15.28 15.45
C LEU A 696 -16.91 14.21 14.55
N GLY A 697 -17.66 13.19 14.11
CA GLY A 697 -17.18 12.18 13.18
C GLY A 697 -16.82 12.78 11.81
N PHE A 698 -17.60 13.76 11.34
CA PHE A 698 -17.28 14.52 10.13
C PHE A 698 -15.95 15.27 10.25
N LEU A 699 -15.77 16.08 11.31
CA LEU A 699 -14.54 16.87 11.50
C LEU A 699 -13.32 16.01 11.86
N SER A 700 -13.52 14.89 12.56
CA SER A 700 -12.43 13.95 12.88
C SER A 700 -11.87 13.25 11.65
N LEU A 701 -12.63 13.18 10.55
CA LEU A 701 -12.16 12.67 9.26
C LEU A 701 -11.63 13.79 8.37
N VAL A 702 -12.29 14.95 8.34
CA VAL A 702 -11.91 16.09 7.48
C VAL A 702 -10.61 16.73 7.95
N ALA A 703 -10.47 17.03 9.24
CA ALA A 703 -9.34 17.76 9.79
C ALA A 703 -7.96 17.10 9.55
N PRO A 704 -7.74 15.79 9.84
CA PRO A 704 -6.44 15.16 9.58
C PRO A 704 -6.10 15.09 8.09
N ALA A 705 -7.09 14.84 7.25
CA ALA A 705 -6.88 14.77 5.82
C ALA A 705 -6.46 16.14 5.24
N LEU A 706 -7.10 17.23 5.69
CA LEU A 706 -6.70 18.59 5.35
C LEU A 706 -5.34 18.97 5.92
N ALA A 707 -5.04 18.56 7.15
CA ALA A 707 -3.76 18.86 7.81
C ALA A 707 -2.58 18.34 6.98
N MET A 708 -2.74 17.15 6.40
CA MET A 708 -1.72 16.50 5.57
C MET A 708 -1.70 16.98 4.11
N GLY A 709 -2.57 17.93 3.73
CA GLY A 709 -2.56 18.56 2.40
C GLY A 709 -3.43 17.86 1.35
N ASN A 710 -4.34 16.97 1.74
CA ASN A 710 -5.28 16.32 0.82
C ASN A 710 -6.43 17.27 0.45
N THR A 711 -7.08 16.97 -0.68
CA THR A 711 -8.34 17.61 -1.09
C THR A 711 -9.47 16.60 -1.00
N LEU A 712 -10.66 17.04 -0.60
CA LEU A 712 -11.69 16.13 -0.07
C LEU A 712 -13.00 16.24 -0.84
N VAL A 713 -13.64 15.09 -1.04
CA VAL A 713 -15.06 14.98 -1.43
C VAL A 713 -15.78 14.20 -0.35
N VAL A 714 -16.60 14.89 0.44
CA VAL A 714 -17.18 14.39 1.68
C VAL A 714 -18.68 14.23 1.54
N ILE A 715 -19.18 13.04 1.88
CA ILE A 715 -20.59 12.71 1.99
C ILE A 715 -20.91 12.67 3.50
N PRO A 716 -21.63 13.66 4.04
CA PRO A 716 -21.94 13.74 5.46
C PRO A 716 -23.00 12.70 5.85
N SER A 717 -23.32 12.63 7.15
CA SER A 717 -24.39 11.76 7.67
C SER A 717 -25.71 11.99 6.90
N PRO A 718 -26.29 10.99 6.23
CA PRO A 718 -27.60 11.12 5.59
C PRO A 718 -28.73 11.31 6.61
N GLN A 719 -28.54 10.88 7.86
CA GLN A 719 -29.54 11.01 8.93
C GLN A 719 -29.53 12.41 9.56
N ALA A 720 -28.34 13.00 9.75
CA ALA A 720 -28.18 14.31 10.38
C ALA A 720 -27.22 15.23 9.60
N PRO A 721 -27.54 15.60 8.34
CA PRO A 721 -26.61 16.32 7.47
C PRO A 721 -26.48 17.83 7.77
N LEU A 722 -27.48 18.45 8.40
CA LEU A 722 -27.54 19.91 8.54
C LEU A 722 -26.36 20.51 9.33
N SER A 723 -25.84 19.82 10.34
CA SER A 723 -24.61 20.25 11.03
C SER A 723 -23.41 20.38 10.07
N ALA A 724 -23.23 19.44 9.13
CA ALA A 724 -22.23 19.55 8.09
C ALA A 724 -22.54 20.67 7.07
N THR A 725 -23.81 20.96 6.79
CA THR A 725 -24.19 22.10 5.95
C THR A 725 -23.96 23.45 6.63
N ASP A 726 -24.11 23.52 7.94
CA ASP A 726 -23.84 24.73 8.72
C ASP A 726 -22.33 25.04 8.74
N CYS A 727 -21.46 24.02 8.54
CA CYS A 727 -20.02 24.19 8.34
C CYS A 727 -19.65 24.91 7.03
N TYR A 728 -20.56 25.05 6.05
CA TYR A 728 -20.23 25.76 4.79
C TYR A 728 -19.76 27.19 5.08
N GLN A 729 -20.50 27.89 5.95
CA GLN A 729 -20.15 29.24 6.37
C GLN A 729 -18.86 29.25 7.19
N VAL A 730 -18.61 28.22 8.01
CA VAL A 730 -17.36 28.11 8.76
C VAL A 730 -16.18 28.00 7.80
N PHE A 731 -16.27 27.16 6.76
CA PHE A 731 -15.21 27.02 5.77
C PHE A 731 -15.02 28.26 4.90
N GLU A 732 -16.09 28.92 4.50
CA GLU A 732 -16.02 30.20 3.79
C GLU A 732 -15.36 31.29 4.65
N THR A 733 -15.73 31.39 5.93
CA THR A 733 -15.19 32.40 6.87
C THR A 733 -13.75 32.09 7.29
N SER A 734 -13.32 30.84 7.17
CA SER A 734 -11.96 30.40 7.54
C SER A 734 -10.99 30.40 6.35
N ASP A 735 -11.39 31.03 5.23
CA ASP A 735 -10.60 31.08 3.99
C ASP A 735 -10.10 29.71 3.54
N VAL A 736 -10.96 28.68 3.60
CA VAL A 736 -10.61 27.37 3.06
C VAL A 736 -10.53 27.47 1.53
N PRO A 737 -9.36 27.21 0.89
CA PRO A 737 -9.25 27.23 -0.56
C PRO A 737 -10.37 26.48 -1.28
N ALA A 738 -10.90 27.12 -2.32
CA ALA A 738 -11.93 26.53 -3.18
C ALA A 738 -11.50 25.14 -3.67
N GLY A 739 -12.35 24.14 -3.46
CA GLY A 739 -12.10 22.75 -3.85
C GLY A 739 -11.32 21.92 -2.82
N ALA A 740 -10.77 22.52 -1.76
CA ALA A 740 -10.08 21.75 -0.73
C ALA A 740 -11.03 20.86 0.09
N VAL A 741 -12.24 21.36 0.38
CA VAL A 741 -13.33 20.60 0.96
C VAL A 741 -14.55 20.76 0.06
N ASN A 742 -15.08 19.65 -0.43
CA ASN A 742 -16.32 19.61 -1.19
C ASN A 742 -17.30 18.70 -0.44
N ILE A 743 -18.51 19.18 -0.19
CA ILE A 743 -19.55 18.44 0.53
C ILE A 743 -20.71 18.16 -0.42
N VAL A 744 -21.01 16.87 -0.57
CA VAL A 744 -22.13 16.38 -1.39
C VAL A 744 -23.09 15.62 -0.47
N THR A 745 -24.18 16.29 -0.07
CA THR A 745 -25.28 15.67 0.67
C THR A 745 -26.10 14.75 -0.24
N GLY A 746 -26.73 13.73 0.34
CA GLY A 746 -27.55 12.76 -0.40
C GLY A 746 -27.56 11.39 0.26
N GLU A 747 -28.04 10.38 -0.46
CA GLU A 747 -27.94 9.00 -0.01
C GLU A 747 -26.48 8.53 -0.02
N ARG A 748 -25.98 8.05 1.12
CA ARG A 748 -24.58 7.65 1.29
C ARG A 748 -24.14 6.58 0.30
N GLU A 749 -24.94 5.52 0.15
CA GLU A 749 -24.53 4.33 -0.59
C GLU A 749 -24.39 4.56 -2.11
N PRO A 750 -25.33 5.22 -2.81
CA PRO A 750 -25.14 5.55 -4.22
C PRO A 750 -23.96 6.50 -4.46
N LEU A 751 -23.75 7.48 -3.58
CA LEU A 751 -22.70 8.47 -3.73
C LEU A 751 -21.31 7.88 -3.50
N ILE A 752 -21.14 7.06 -2.46
CA ILE A 752 -19.83 6.43 -2.20
C ILE A 752 -19.48 5.40 -3.26
N GLN A 753 -20.46 4.71 -3.84
CA GLN A 753 -20.21 3.82 -4.98
C GLN A 753 -19.56 4.58 -6.13
N VAL A 754 -20.07 5.78 -6.45
CA VAL A 754 -19.50 6.63 -7.50
C VAL A 754 -18.07 7.03 -7.17
N LEU A 755 -17.77 7.43 -5.92
CA LEU A 755 -16.40 7.78 -5.50
C LEU A 755 -15.46 6.57 -5.56
N ALA A 756 -15.93 5.40 -5.12
CA ALA A 756 -15.14 4.17 -5.12
C ALA A 756 -14.84 3.66 -6.54
N GLU A 757 -15.73 3.89 -7.50
CA GLU A 757 -15.53 3.61 -8.93
C GLU A 757 -14.77 4.72 -9.67
N HIS A 758 -14.56 5.88 -9.05
CA HIS A 758 -13.93 7.02 -9.72
C HIS A 758 -12.43 6.75 -9.94
N GLU A 759 -11.95 6.88 -11.18
CA GLU A 759 -10.55 6.61 -11.52
C GLU A 759 -9.60 7.72 -11.03
N ASP A 760 -10.08 8.97 -10.98
CA ASP A 760 -9.34 10.14 -10.45
C ASP A 760 -9.50 10.38 -8.93
N VAL A 761 -9.77 9.32 -8.16
CA VAL A 761 -9.77 9.38 -6.68
C VAL A 761 -8.71 8.42 -6.15
N GLU A 762 -7.78 8.93 -5.35
CA GLU A 762 -6.62 8.18 -4.85
C GLU A 762 -6.91 7.37 -3.57
N ALA A 763 -7.89 7.78 -2.76
CA ALA A 763 -8.35 7.00 -1.60
C ALA A 763 -9.83 7.21 -1.26
N VAL A 764 -10.44 6.19 -0.66
CA VAL A 764 -11.80 6.25 -0.13
C VAL A 764 -11.86 5.81 1.33
N TRP A 765 -12.44 6.66 2.16
CA TRP A 765 -12.76 6.37 3.57
C TRP A 765 -14.26 6.17 3.71
N TYR A 766 -14.68 5.06 4.31
CA TYR A 766 -16.09 4.73 4.46
C TYR A 766 -16.41 4.26 5.88
N PHE A 767 -17.24 5.05 6.55
CA PHE A 767 -17.75 4.77 7.89
C PHE A 767 -19.26 4.58 7.82
N GLY A 768 -19.67 3.33 7.68
CA GLY A 768 -21.07 2.99 7.47
C GLY A 768 -21.32 1.51 7.69
N SER A 769 -22.10 0.88 6.81
CA SER A 769 -22.49 -0.52 6.93
C SER A 769 -21.40 -1.51 6.50
N ALA A 770 -21.49 -2.77 6.95
CA ALA A 770 -20.62 -3.84 6.46
C ALA A 770 -20.76 -4.06 4.95
N GLU A 771 -21.98 -3.96 4.41
CA GLU A 771 -22.23 -4.14 2.97
C GLU A 771 -21.67 -2.98 2.14
N GLY A 772 -21.78 -1.74 2.63
CA GLY A 772 -21.14 -0.59 2.01
C GLY A 772 -19.61 -0.69 2.02
N SER A 773 -19.03 -1.17 3.13
CA SER A 773 -17.58 -1.43 3.22
C SER A 773 -17.13 -2.41 2.14
N LYS A 774 -17.87 -3.53 1.98
CA LYS A 774 -17.62 -4.51 0.93
C LYS A 774 -17.70 -3.91 -0.47
N ARG A 775 -18.72 -3.10 -0.75
CA ARG A 775 -18.92 -2.45 -2.06
C ARG A 775 -17.78 -1.48 -2.40
N VAL A 776 -17.38 -0.64 -1.46
CA VAL A 776 -16.25 0.29 -1.62
C VAL A 776 -14.98 -0.48 -1.97
N GLU A 777 -14.70 -1.53 -1.23
CA GLU A 777 -13.52 -2.37 -1.44
C GLU A 777 -13.53 -3.15 -2.76
N LEU A 778 -14.71 -3.58 -3.22
CA LEU A 778 -14.88 -4.21 -4.54
C LEU A 778 -14.61 -3.22 -5.67
N ALA A 779 -15.18 -2.01 -5.58
CA ALA A 779 -15.03 -0.97 -6.58
C ALA A 779 -13.60 -0.42 -6.66
N ALA A 780 -12.92 -0.30 -5.52
CA ALA A 780 -11.53 0.17 -5.44
C ALA A 780 -10.52 -0.73 -6.19
N ALA A 781 -10.91 -1.96 -6.55
CA ALA A 781 -10.08 -2.86 -7.34
C ALA A 781 -9.87 -2.41 -8.81
N SER A 782 -10.50 -1.33 -9.29
CA SER A 782 -10.26 -0.83 -10.65
C SER A 782 -8.88 -0.15 -10.77
N ASN A 783 -8.68 0.97 -10.08
CA ASN A 783 -7.43 1.74 -10.08
C ASN A 783 -6.53 1.44 -8.87
N MET A 784 -6.88 0.44 -8.05
CA MET A 784 -6.16 0.06 -6.84
C MET A 784 -6.05 1.18 -5.78
N LYS A 785 -6.99 2.13 -5.77
CA LYS A 785 -7.06 3.19 -4.74
C LYS A 785 -7.10 2.59 -3.33
N ARG A 786 -6.54 3.33 -2.37
CA ARG A 786 -6.54 2.93 -0.96
C ARG A 786 -7.95 2.98 -0.40
N THR A 787 -8.26 2.07 0.51
CA THR A 787 -9.55 2.05 1.20
C THR A 787 -9.35 1.95 2.70
N TRP A 788 -10.06 2.78 3.46
CA TRP A 788 -10.16 2.65 4.91
C TRP A 788 -11.64 2.53 5.28
N VAL A 789 -12.04 1.35 5.75
CA VAL A 789 -13.46 1.01 5.99
C VAL A 789 -13.64 0.41 7.37
N ASN A 790 -14.80 0.67 7.99
CA ASN A 790 -15.08 0.23 9.36
C ASN A 790 -15.85 -1.09 9.46
N TYR A 791 -16.30 -1.69 8.35
CA TYR A 791 -17.08 -2.93 8.33
C TYR A 791 -18.36 -2.92 9.19
N GLY A 792 -18.96 -1.75 9.43
CA GLY A 792 -20.11 -1.63 10.35
C GLY A 792 -19.74 -1.62 11.83
N HIS A 793 -18.45 -1.58 12.18
CA HIS A 793 -18.02 -1.38 13.55
C HIS A 793 -18.08 0.10 13.91
N LEU A 794 -18.68 0.39 15.06
CA LEU A 794 -18.76 1.74 15.60
C LEU A 794 -17.43 2.11 16.26
N ARG A 795 -17.10 3.38 16.14
CA ARG A 795 -15.93 4.01 16.75
C ARG A 795 -16.42 4.96 17.84
N ASP A 796 -15.79 4.94 19.01
CA ASP A 796 -16.05 5.96 20.02
C ASP A 796 -15.32 7.25 19.64
N TRP A 797 -16.03 8.18 19.01
CA TRP A 797 -15.44 9.43 18.52
C TRP A 797 -15.00 10.39 19.65
N LEU A 798 -15.54 10.21 20.86
CA LEU A 798 -15.16 10.99 22.03
C LEU A 798 -13.85 10.50 22.65
N ASP A 799 -13.57 9.20 22.58
CA ASP A 799 -12.31 8.60 23.03
C ASP A 799 -11.14 9.06 22.13
N PRO A 800 -10.15 9.80 22.64
CA PRO A 800 -9.01 10.25 21.83
C PRO A 800 -8.18 9.11 21.21
N VAL A 801 -8.19 7.92 21.80
CA VAL A 801 -7.48 6.74 21.25
C VAL A 801 -8.15 6.21 19.98
N GLN A 802 -9.46 6.46 19.85
CA GLN A 802 -10.28 6.01 18.73
C GLN A 802 -10.60 7.16 17.76
N GLY A 803 -11.00 8.33 18.25
CA GLY A 803 -11.43 9.47 17.43
C GLY A 803 -10.31 10.43 17.01
N GLU A 804 -9.06 10.21 17.42
CA GLU A 804 -7.91 11.06 17.08
C GLU A 804 -6.62 10.25 16.88
N GLY A 805 -5.59 10.91 16.34
CA GLY A 805 -4.20 10.50 16.48
C GLY A 805 -3.52 10.14 15.16
N GLU A 806 -2.34 9.54 15.28
CA GLU A 806 -1.49 9.23 14.13
C GLU A 806 -2.09 8.22 13.15
N GLU A 807 -3.09 7.42 13.57
CA GLU A 807 -3.82 6.52 12.66
C GLU A 807 -4.40 7.29 11.47
N PHE A 808 -5.12 8.38 11.75
CA PHE A 808 -5.74 9.22 10.73
C PHE A 808 -4.68 9.89 9.83
N LEU A 809 -3.56 10.33 10.43
CA LEU A 809 -2.47 10.96 9.70
C LEU A 809 -1.76 9.97 8.75
N ARG A 810 -1.58 8.71 9.18
CA ARG A 810 -1.05 7.64 8.30
C ARG A 810 -2.03 7.28 7.19
N GLU A 811 -3.33 7.28 7.46
CA GLU A 811 -4.32 7.08 6.39
C GLU A 811 -4.38 8.26 5.41
N ALA A 812 -4.06 9.47 5.88
CA ALA A 812 -3.99 10.70 5.09
C ALA A 812 -2.64 10.93 4.40
N THR A 813 -1.65 10.08 4.59
CA THR A 813 -0.31 10.23 4.00
C THR A 813 0.18 8.96 3.32
N GLN A 814 1.13 9.12 2.43
CA GLN A 814 1.93 8.06 1.85
C GLN A 814 3.42 8.39 2.06
N VAL A 815 4.25 7.35 2.14
CA VAL A 815 5.69 7.53 2.36
C VAL A 815 6.45 7.39 1.05
N LYS A 816 7.27 8.39 0.74
CA LYS A 816 8.25 8.38 -0.34
C LYS A 816 9.66 8.31 0.25
N ASN A 817 10.43 7.33 -0.18
CA ASN A 817 11.84 7.24 0.18
C ASN A 817 12.71 7.86 -0.91
N ILE A 818 13.39 8.97 -0.59
CA ILE A 818 14.33 9.64 -1.48
C ILE A 818 15.75 9.31 -1.03
N TRP A 819 16.48 8.55 -1.84
CA TRP A 819 17.87 8.21 -1.60
C TRP A 819 18.75 9.32 -2.16
N VAL A 820 19.56 9.94 -1.30
CA VAL A 820 20.42 11.08 -1.65
C VAL A 820 21.89 10.74 -1.37
N PRO A 821 22.82 11.19 -2.23
CA PRO A 821 24.23 11.20 -1.89
C PRO A 821 24.48 11.98 -0.59
N TYR A 822 25.28 11.39 0.29
CA TYR A 822 25.71 12.03 1.54
C TYR A 822 27.10 11.52 1.90
N GLY A 823 27.98 12.43 2.34
CA GLY A 823 29.33 12.09 2.79
C GLY A 823 29.29 11.58 4.23
N GLU A 824 30.05 10.54 4.53
CA GLU A 824 30.30 10.08 5.90
C GLU A 824 31.44 10.85 6.57
#